data_AF-A0A817Q220-F1
#
_entry.id   AF-A0A817Q220-F1
#
_cell.length_a   1.000
_cell.length_b   1.000
_cell.length_c   1.000
_cell.angle_alpha   90.00
_cell.angle_beta   90.00
_cell.angle_gamma   90.00
#
_symmetry.space_group_name_H-M   'P 1'
#
loop_
_entity.id
_entity.type
_entity.pdbx_description
1 polymer ?
#
loop_
_entity_poly.entity_id
_entity_poly.type
_entity_poly.pdbx_seq_one_letter_code
_entity_poly.pdbx_strand_id
1 'polypeptide(L)'
;MSTLKEIDSKLQDVLPFKINIDKLEEEFKKKIQKLDTQLLTIASKDELSIRDSDQFRMLYNHLASLIKYAARIGFDTRQFLDTSEEKLFDQVMVLSKEIRCSSSNIQKVAQLLTKMKFLVENLSVFDNNEPDLEALINKTKALVGRVTLKSNTIKWDHSFHDKIPELLAYIFAVWTLKNTQHYNALRGIESARVYLLMPHVVQVLAIFRILGIGYKKHSRNRRSNKPVGDNISDDLVNNLIEIGTGEGKSVVMAVTVCVFSLIGVDVKCSCYSEILSTRDQNDFASVFRTLGVEQRIEYGTFNKLCENLLNERCNVREKVRDMIINNKSVISVVETTAYLRPKVLLIDKVDVFLSDKFYGGTYTPLVYLKDPSIKTLSDAIWYNKTLRNLNSVTATSAYQNCAARFSNWTFLLDEAIKDMIVVLRSFQSSTYIIQNDKIVYVEGESIVENVVRGYDTVWSYYQENQNGNISQRSLEENVGVIVNCGTFSYAEMPHDFAYITGVTGTLRALIRTETDILKYVYNVQNSTFMPSVFGRNNRIYNSKNDILVMNESEYFMRICGEIDSVCNADCAILVFFQSEERLMKFYESPEFSSKKNDVQIITETVSVKERELYIKRAATIGRITLLTRTFGRGIDFVCRNQQLLINGGMHVLQTFFSEELSEEYQIMGRGARQEDYGSYRMILLDKDLEWILGSTWREELPKISGTALYETLNQARNAIYESKCAAKELSIEQFTQTSHIVLLMDATGSMSNFLSAAKEIVCTMFERASDILKEQMLPSDIFQLQIVIYRNYNSKENKILQASSWETKANNLRAFLNTINPEGGWGREAIEIGLWHAVKKSETKNSISQVILIGDAPPNTQADVNEKRANLGQAYWKKTRFSKPIYYEYELQKLKEKNIPVHAFYLISYAKSDFRKIAKETGGRYEYLDIHSSSDAESLTDFVTEEILRSAAGDQEDDAVELYRSKYSKKTYTF
;
A
#
# COMPACT_ATOMS: atom_id res chain seq x y z
N MET A 1 -34.59 60.86 11.22
CA MET A 1 -34.58 62.33 11.41
C MET A 1 -35.99 62.93 11.51
N SER A 2 -36.88 62.78 10.50
CA SER A 2 -38.28 63.26 10.59
C SER A 2 -39.04 62.65 11.77
N THR A 3 -38.85 61.35 12.02
CA THR A 3 -39.50 60.63 13.12
C THR A 3 -39.07 61.10 14.52
N LEU A 4 -37.80 61.46 14.71
CA LEU A 4 -37.30 61.98 15.99
C LEU A 4 -37.75 63.41 16.25
N LYS A 5 -37.80 64.25 15.22
CA LYS A 5 -38.37 65.61 15.30
C LYS A 5 -39.87 65.58 15.56
N GLU A 6 -40.58 64.59 15.00
CA GLU A 6 -42.00 64.38 15.25
C GLU A 6 -42.27 63.83 16.68
N ILE A 7 -41.41 62.93 17.18
CA ILE A 7 -41.46 62.44 18.56
C ILE A 7 -41.12 63.56 19.56
N ASP A 8 -40.11 64.38 19.31
CA ASP A 8 -39.76 65.53 20.16
C ASP A 8 -40.84 66.61 20.14
N SER A 9 -41.43 66.90 18.98
CA SER A 9 -42.60 67.79 18.90
C SER A 9 -43.77 67.28 19.74
N LYS A 10 -44.00 65.97 19.81
CA LYS A 10 -45.06 65.35 20.63
C LYS A 10 -44.69 65.25 22.12
N LEU A 11 -43.39 65.10 22.44
CA LEU A 11 -42.88 65.05 23.81
C LEU A 11 -42.79 66.45 24.45
N GLN A 12 -42.60 67.50 23.66
CA GLN A 12 -42.62 68.90 24.12
C GLN A 12 -43.99 69.32 24.68
N ASP A 13 -45.07 68.63 24.31
CA ASP A 13 -46.41 68.86 24.89
C ASP A 13 -46.60 68.18 26.26
N VAL A 14 -45.69 67.29 26.68
CA VAL A 14 -45.87 66.41 27.86
C VAL A 14 -44.74 66.54 28.90
N LEU A 15 -43.54 67.00 28.51
CA LEU A 15 -42.38 67.09 29.39
C LEU A 15 -42.04 68.55 29.78
N PRO A 16 -41.74 68.85 31.07
CA PRO A 16 -41.43 70.21 31.54
C PRO A 16 -40.06 70.76 31.12
N PHE A 17 -39.27 70.01 30.35
CA PHE A 17 -37.94 70.43 29.89
C PHE A 17 -37.73 70.08 28.40
N LYS A 18 -37.15 71.02 27.65
CA LYS A 18 -36.92 70.89 26.20
C LYS A 18 -35.71 69.98 25.93
N ILE A 19 -35.92 68.82 25.31
CA ILE A 19 -34.83 67.94 24.88
C ILE A 19 -34.24 68.53 23.60
N ASN A 20 -33.04 69.11 23.70
CA ASN A 20 -32.36 69.67 22.53
C ASN A 20 -31.70 68.53 21.74
N ILE A 21 -32.44 67.97 20.76
CA ILE A 21 -31.96 66.92 19.86
C ILE A 21 -30.67 67.32 19.15
N ASP A 22 -30.56 68.57 18.70
CA ASP A 22 -29.38 69.04 17.96
C ASP A 22 -28.13 69.02 18.86
N LYS A 23 -28.27 69.36 20.15
CA LYS A 23 -27.19 69.25 21.14
C LYS A 23 -26.81 67.80 21.43
N LEU A 24 -27.80 66.91 21.54
CA LEU A 24 -27.57 65.48 21.76
C LEU A 24 -26.85 64.84 20.55
N GLU A 25 -27.21 65.28 19.34
CA GLU A 25 -26.58 64.89 18.08
C GLU A 25 -25.12 65.34 18.00
N GLU A 26 -24.83 66.59 18.38
CA GLU A 26 -23.44 67.07 18.46
C GLU A 26 -22.60 66.27 19.46
N GLU A 27 -23.14 65.97 20.65
CA GLU A 27 -22.46 65.18 21.65
C GLU A 27 -22.20 63.74 21.16
N PHE A 28 -23.15 63.17 20.41
CA PHE A 28 -23.01 61.85 19.81
C PHE A 28 -21.95 61.81 18.71
N LYS A 29 -21.91 62.81 17.82
CA LYS A 29 -20.87 62.99 16.80
C LYS A 29 -19.49 63.14 17.44
N LYS A 30 -19.36 63.98 18.47
CA LYS A 30 -18.10 64.17 19.23
C LYS A 30 -17.62 62.86 19.85
N LYS A 31 -18.54 62.01 20.34
CA LYS A 31 -18.20 60.71 20.93
C LYS A 31 -17.72 59.70 19.88
N ILE A 32 -18.39 59.63 18.73
CA ILE A 32 -17.96 58.79 17.58
C ILE A 32 -16.57 59.21 17.11
N GLN A 33 -16.36 60.52 16.88
CA GLN A 33 -15.09 61.05 16.39
C GLN A 33 -13.94 60.82 17.38
N LYS A 34 -14.22 60.89 18.69
CA LYS A 34 -13.24 60.56 19.72
C LYS A 34 -12.82 59.09 19.68
N LEU A 35 -13.78 58.17 19.52
CA LEU A 35 -13.49 56.74 19.43
C LEU A 35 -12.70 56.40 18.16
N ASP A 36 -13.07 56.98 17.03
CA ASP A 36 -12.34 56.81 15.76
C ASP A 36 -10.89 57.34 15.87
N THR A 37 -10.69 58.52 16.47
CA THR A 37 -9.33 59.05 16.71
C THR A 37 -8.48 58.10 17.57
N GLN A 38 -9.09 57.45 18.58
CA GLN A 38 -8.39 56.47 19.43
C GLN A 38 -8.05 55.19 18.66
N LEU A 39 -8.94 54.71 17.79
CA LEU A 39 -8.68 53.58 16.91
C LEU A 39 -7.55 53.90 15.93
N LEU A 40 -7.60 55.04 15.24
CA LEU A 40 -6.55 55.51 14.33
C LEU A 40 -5.18 55.61 15.00
N THR A 41 -5.16 56.07 16.27
CA THR A 41 -3.91 56.17 17.05
C THR A 41 -3.30 54.80 17.30
N ILE A 42 -4.11 53.79 17.62
CA ILE A 42 -3.63 52.43 17.83
C ILE A 42 -3.23 51.79 16.48
N ALA A 43 -4.07 51.92 15.45
CA ALA A 43 -3.81 51.39 14.11
C ALA A 43 -2.57 52.00 13.45
N SER A 44 -2.16 53.21 13.85
CA SER A 44 -0.96 53.87 13.31
C SER A 44 0.33 53.53 14.06
N LYS A 45 0.30 52.65 15.08
CA LYS A 45 1.53 52.23 15.80
C LYS A 45 2.40 51.34 14.91
N ASP A 46 3.72 51.49 15.06
CA ASP A 46 4.70 50.63 14.36
C ASP A 46 4.64 49.18 14.85
N GLU A 47 4.35 48.96 16.14
CA GLU A 47 4.15 47.64 16.75
C GLU A 47 2.91 47.64 17.65
N LEU A 48 2.08 46.61 17.49
CA LEU A 48 0.90 46.37 18.31
C LEU A 48 1.20 45.30 19.34
N SER A 49 1.05 45.65 20.62
CA SER A 49 1.07 44.65 21.70
C SER A 49 -0.27 43.92 21.82
N ILE A 50 -0.29 42.84 22.60
CA ILE A 50 -1.54 42.13 22.98
C ILE A 50 -2.52 43.12 23.63
N ARG A 51 -2.02 43.98 24.53
CA ARG A 51 -2.82 45.01 25.21
C ARG A 51 -3.40 46.04 24.25
N ASP A 52 -2.64 46.44 23.23
CA ASP A 52 -3.14 47.35 22.19
C ASP A 52 -4.24 46.71 21.34
N SER A 53 -4.12 45.41 21.06
CA SER A 53 -5.11 44.65 20.29
C SER A 53 -6.43 44.47 21.06
N ASP A 54 -6.36 44.16 22.34
CA ASP A 54 -7.55 44.05 23.20
C ASP A 54 -8.25 45.41 23.33
N GLN A 55 -7.47 46.47 23.53
CA GLN A 55 -7.99 47.83 23.60
C GLN A 55 -8.63 48.25 22.27
N PHE A 56 -8.02 47.91 21.14
CA PHE A 56 -8.57 48.17 19.81
C PHE A 56 -9.91 47.47 19.60
N ARG A 57 -10.00 46.18 19.95
CA ARG A 57 -11.23 45.38 19.85
C ARG A 57 -12.36 45.95 20.72
N MET A 58 -12.07 46.34 21.96
CA MET A 58 -13.04 46.95 22.85
C MET A 58 -13.57 48.29 22.30
N LEU A 59 -12.68 49.15 21.82
CA LEU A 59 -13.04 50.46 21.25
C LEU A 59 -13.86 50.29 19.97
N TYR A 60 -13.50 49.33 19.11
CA TYR A 60 -14.24 49.01 17.90
C TYR A 60 -15.65 48.52 18.21
N ASN A 61 -15.80 47.55 19.12
CA ASN A 61 -17.11 47.02 19.50
C ASN A 61 -18.03 48.10 20.09
N HIS A 62 -17.46 49.05 20.85
CA HIS A 62 -18.19 50.20 21.37
C HIS A 62 -18.61 51.15 20.23
N LEU A 63 -17.71 51.47 19.30
CA LEU A 63 -18.02 52.29 18.13
C LEU A 63 -19.08 51.64 17.24
N ALA A 64 -18.95 50.35 16.92
CA ALA A 64 -19.90 49.59 16.12
C ALA A 64 -21.30 49.55 16.75
N SER A 65 -21.38 49.43 18.08
CA SER A 65 -22.65 49.49 18.83
C SER A 65 -23.30 50.88 18.73
N LEU A 66 -22.51 51.95 18.83
CA LEU A 66 -22.97 53.33 18.66
C LEU A 66 -23.41 53.60 17.21
N ILE A 67 -22.66 53.12 16.23
CA ILE A 67 -22.99 53.22 14.80
C ILE A 67 -24.29 52.47 14.47
N LYS A 68 -24.50 51.26 15.02
CA LYS A 68 -25.74 50.51 14.85
C LYS A 68 -26.95 51.25 15.43
N TYR A 69 -26.77 51.95 16.54
CA TYR A 69 -27.79 52.84 17.10
C TYR A 69 -28.00 54.09 16.21
N ALA A 70 -26.93 54.68 15.69
CA ALA A 70 -26.94 55.83 14.77
C ALA A 70 -27.69 55.51 13.45
N ALA A 71 -27.42 54.35 12.86
CA ALA A 71 -28.05 53.91 11.62
C ALA A 71 -29.59 53.77 11.78
N ARG A 72 -30.06 53.29 12.95
CA ARG A 72 -31.50 53.19 13.26
C ARG A 72 -32.22 54.55 13.34
N ILE A 73 -31.48 55.63 13.60
CA ILE A 73 -32.02 57.00 13.67
C ILE A 73 -31.78 57.80 12.38
N GLY A 74 -31.15 57.18 11.36
CA GLY A 74 -30.94 57.74 10.02
C GLY A 74 -29.64 58.52 9.86
N PHE A 75 -28.60 58.17 10.63
CA PHE A 75 -27.28 58.80 10.58
C PHE A 75 -26.33 58.04 9.64
N ASP A 76 -25.67 58.75 8.73
CA ASP A 76 -24.59 58.17 7.90
C ASP A 76 -23.24 58.32 8.62
N THR A 77 -22.65 57.19 8.98
CA THR A 77 -21.40 57.12 9.74
C THR A 77 -20.36 56.21 9.07
N ARG A 78 -20.56 55.82 7.80
CA ARG A 78 -19.67 54.88 7.10
C ARG A 78 -18.23 55.39 6.98
N GLN A 79 -18.07 56.70 6.74
CA GLN A 79 -16.77 57.35 6.56
C GLN A 79 -15.81 57.21 7.76
N PHE A 80 -16.33 56.97 8.98
CA PHE A 80 -15.51 56.82 10.19
C PHE A 80 -14.88 55.42 10.33
N LEU A 81 -15.39 54.40 9.63
CA LEU A 81 -14.84 53.04 9.69
C LEU A 81 -13.75 52.83 8.63
N ASP A 82 -14.02 53.29 7.40
CA ASP A 82 -13.16 53.09 6.24
C ASP A 82 -11.70 53.56 6.48
N THR A 83 -11.52 54.68 7.18
CA THR A 83 -10.18 55.29 7.37
C THR A 83 -9.27 54.47 8.31
N SER A 84 -9.85 53.89 9.37
CA SER A 84 -9.11 53.03 10.31
C SER A 84 -8.83 51.65 9.70
N GLU A 85 -9.76 51.15 8.89
CA GLU A 85 -9.65 49.90 8.13
C GLU A 85 -8.55 49.97 7.07
N GLU A 86 -8.52 51.04 6.26
CA GLU A 86 -7.51 51.27 5.22
C GLU A 86 -6.08 51.27 5.80
N LYS A 87 -5.86 51.95 6.94
CA LYS A 87 -4.54 52.01 7.57
C LYS A 87 -4.04 50.65 8.06
N LEU A 88 -4.91 49.83 8.64
CA LEU A 88 -4.55 48.46 9.07
C LEU A 88 -4.24 47.57 7.86
N PHE A 89 -5.01 47.70 6.78
CA PHE A 89 -4.79 46.96 5.55
C PHE A 89 -3.45 47.32 4.91
N ASP A 90 -3.11 48.61 4.84
CA ASP A 90 -1.83 49.09 4.32
C ASP A 90 -0.64 48.50 5.09
N GLN A 91 -0.72 48.42 6.43
CA GLN A 91 0.32 47.79 7.24
C GLN A 91 0.49 46.30 6.96
N VAL A 92 -0.60 45.56 6.76
CA VAL A 92 -0.55 44.13 6.38
C VAL A 92 0.14 43.95 5.02
N MET A 93 -0.14 44.83 4.07
CA MET A 93 0.51 44.81 2.75
C MET A 93 2.01 45.11 2.83
N VAL A 94 2.43 46.04 3.69
CA VAL A 94 3.84 46.33 3.95
C VAL A 94 4.55 45.12 4.56
N LEU A 95 3.98 44.50 5.60
CA LEU A 95 4.56 43.32 6.25
C LEU A 95 4.61 42.10 5.32
N SER A 96 3.58 41.90 4.49
CA SER A 96 3.58 40.87 3.45
C SER A 96 4.77 41.03 2.49
N LYS A 97 5.09 42.27 2.11
CA LYS A 97 6.23 42.58 1.25
C LYS A 97 7.57 42.33 1.98
N GLU A 98 7.68 42.72 3.25
CA GLU A 98 8.89 42.47 4.06
C GLU A 98 9.16 40.98 4.30
N ILE A 99 8.10 40.17 4.47
CA ILE A 99 8.21 38.70 4.59
C ILE A 99 8.80 38.12 3.29
N ARG A 100 8.30 38.55 2.12
CA ARG A 100 8.83 38.11 0.81
C ARG A 100 10.32 38.46 0.66
N CYS A 101 10.71 39.65 1.10
CA CYS A 101 12.11 40.09 1.02
C CYS A 101 13.03 39.46 2.08
N SER A 102 12.49 38.86 3.15
CA SER A 102 13.26 38.31 4.29
C SER A 102 13.26 36.78 4.35
N SER A 103 12.89 36.09 3.25
CA SER A 103 12.63 34.64 3.20
C SER A 103 13.80 33.74 3.65
N SER A 104 15.03 34.25 3.66
CA SER A 104 16.23 33.53 4.13
C SER A 104 16.48 33.61 5.64
N ASN A 105 15.78 34.46 6.40
CA ASN A 105 15.92 34.62 7.85
C ASN A 105 14.65 34.17 8.60
N ILE A 106 14.67 32.91 9.04
CA ILE A 106 13.53 32.23 9.64
C ILE A 106 13.03 32.91 10.93
N GLN A 107 13.91 33.42 11.78
CA GLN A 107 13.51 34.13 13.01
C GLN A 107 12.77 35.42 12.69
N LYS A 108 13.29 36.20 11.73
CA LYS A 108 12.66 37.45 11.29
C LYS A 108 11.32 37.16 10.61
N VAL A 109 11.24 36.13 9.77
CA VAL A 109 9.99 35.71 9.12
C VAL A 109 8.96 35.27 10.16
N ALA A 110 9.34 34.50 11.18
CA ALA A 110 8.43 34.09 12.26
C ALA A 110 7.89 35.29 13.06
N GLN A 111 8.74 36.28 13.36
CA GLN A 111 8.33 37.52 14.03
C GLN A 111 7.35 38.34 13.16
N LEU A 112 7.68 38.52 11.87
CA LEU A 112 6.84 39.25 10.92
C LEU A 112 5.50 38.54 10.68
N LEU A 113 5.48 37.21 10.59
CA LEU A 113 4.26 36.41 10.46
C LEU A 113 3.38 36.50 11.71
N THR A 114 3.99 36.51 12.90
CA THR A 114 3.26 36.69 14.17
C THR A 114 2.60 38.07 14.22
N LYS A 115 3.32 39.12 13.81
CA LYS A 115 2.80 40.49 13.71
C LYS A 115 1.68 40.61 12.68
N MET A 116 1.85 39.99 11.51
CA MET A 116 0.84 39.95 10.45
C MET A 116 -0.42 39.20 10.89
N LYS A 117 -0.28 38.09 11.63
CA LYS A 117 -1.40 37.33 12.20
C LYS A 117 -2.24 38.21 13.13
N PHE A 118 -1.61 38.95 14.05
CA PHE A 118 -2.33 39.86 14.96
C PHE A 118 -3.09 40.96 14.20
N LEU A 119 -2.49 41.55 13.17
CA LEU A 119 -3.13 42.57 12.34
C LEU A 119 -4.31 42.01 11.53
N VAL A 120 -4.16 40.81 10.95
CA VAL A 120 -5.24 40.12 10.21
C VAL A 120 -6.40 39.74 11.12
N GLU A 121 -6.11 39.32 12.37
CA GLU A 121 -7.15 39.09 13.36
C GLU A 121 -7.94 40.38 13.66
N ASN A 122 -7.30 41.55 13.72
CA ASN A 122 -8.02 42.81 13.89
C ASN A 122 -8.80 43.22 12.62
N LEU A 123 -8.26 42.98 11.41
CA LEU A 123 -8.98 43.19 10.15
C LEU A 123 -10.27 42.36 10.05
N SER A 124 -10.24 41.11 10.51
CA SER A 124 -11.41 40.23 10.53
C SER A 124 -12.51 40.67 11.53
N VAL A 125 -12.26 41.67 12.38
CA VAL A 125 -13.29 42.27 13.26
C VAL A 125 -14.22 43.19 12.45
N PHE A 126 -13.74 43.72 11.33
CA PHE A 126 -14.47 44.66 10.47
C PHE A 126 -15.38 43.99 9.45
N ASP A 127 -15.12 42.72 9.12
CA ASP A 127 -15.86 42.00 8.09
C ASP A 127 -17.13 41.36 8.67
N ASN A 128 -18.28 42.01 8.47
CA ASN A 128 -19.60 41.42 8.73
C ASN A 128 -20.09 40.54 7.56
N ASN A 129 -19.35 40.46 6.45
CA ASN A 129 -19.70 39.63 5.32
C ASN A 129 -18.98 38.29 5.41
N GLU A 130 -19.71 37.20 5.12
CA GLU A 130 -19.05 35.91 4.95
C GLU A 130 -18.06 36.00 3.78
N PRO A 131 -16.83 35.49 3.93
CA PRO A 131 -15.83 35.54 2.87
C PRO A 131 -16.37 34.85 1.62
N ASP A 132 -16.24 35.53 0.47
CA ASP A 132 -16.69 35.02 -0.82
C ASP A 132 -15.89 33.76 -1.21
N LEU A 133 -16.48 32.61 -0.88
CA LEU A 133 -15.92 31.30 -1.16
C LEU A 133 -15.75 31.07 -2.67
N GLU A 134 -16.61 31.64 -3.51
CA GLU A 134 -16.54 31.48 -4.96
C GLU A 134 -15.35 32.24 -5.55
N ALA A 135 -15.13 33.47 -5.11
CA ALA A 135 -13.92 34.23 -5.46
C ALA A 135 -12.65 33.49 -5.02
N LEU A 136 -12.67 32.85 -3.85
CA LEU A 136 -11.52 32.11 -3.33
C LEU A 136 -11.21 30.85 -4.14
N ILE A 137 -12.24 30.10 -4.56
CA ILE A 137 -12.10 28.94 -5.45
C ILE A 137 -11.55 29.37 -6.81
N ASN A 138 -12.07 30.46 -7.38
CA ASN A 138 -11.63 30.97 -8.68
C ASN A 138 -10.15 31.38 -8.65
N LYS A 139 -9.70 32.05 -7.58
CA LYS A 139 -8.29 32.36 -7.35
C LYS A 139 -7.43 31.11 -7.19
N THR A 140 -7.90 30.14 -6.41
CA THR A 140 -7.21 28.84 -6.21
C THR A 140 -6.95 28.15 -7.55
N LYS A 141 -7.98 28.06 -8.41
CA LYS A 141 -7.87 27.43 -9.74
C LYS A 141 -6.99 28.25 -10.69
N ALA A 142 -7.01 29.58 -10.61
CA ALA A 142 -6.21 30.45 -11.47
C ALA A 142 -4.70 30.38 -11.17
N LEU A 143 -4.29 30.09 -9.92
CA LEU A 143 -2.89 29.91 -9.55
C LEU A 143 -2.26 28.67 -10.19
N VAL A 144 -3.09 27.66 -10.47
CA VAL A 144 -2.71 26.41 -11.08
C VAL A 144 -2.54 26.65 -12.59
N GLY A 145 -1.32 27.04 -12.98
CA GLY A 145 -0.95 27.31 -14.38
C GLY A 145 -0.89 26.05 -15.26
N ARG A 146 -0.34 26.18 -16.47
CA ARG A 146 -0.12 25.03 -17.37
C ARG A 146 1.10 24.22 -16.93
N VAL A 147 0.91 23.27 -16.01
CA VAL A 147 1.93 22.26 -15.71
C VAL A 147 1.98 21.26 -16.88
N THR A 148 3.19 20.96 -17.38
CA THR A 148 3.36 20.00 -18.48
C THR A 148 3.34 18.57 -17.92
N LEU A 149 2.24 17.87 -18.14
CA LEU A 149 2.13 16.45 -17.82
C LEU A 149 2.60 15.62 -19.03
N LYS A 150 3.58 14.73 -18.82
CA LYS A 150 3.95 13.69 -19.79
C LYS A 150 3.54 12.33 -19.23
N SER A 151 3.37 11.35 -20.11
CA SER A 151 3.09 9.96 -19.71
C SER A 151 4.12 9.51 -18.66
N ASN A 152 3.65 9.10 -17.49
CA ASN A 152 4.44 8.58 -16.37
C ASN A 152 5.51 9.51 -15.75
N THR A 153 5.48 10.83 -15.98
CA THR A 153 6.38 11.78 -15.28
C THR A 153 5.68 13.08 -14.94
N ILE A 154 5.96 13.61 -13.75
CA ILE A 154 5.50 14.92 -13.29
C ILE A 154 6.69 15.87 -13.33
N LYS A 155 6.60 16.92 -14.14
CA LYS A 155 7.57 18.02 -14.15
C LYS A 155 6.83 19.33 -14.04
N TRP A 156 6.96 19.96 -12.88
CA TRP A 156 6.57 21.34 -12.64
C TRP A 156 7.80 22.24 -12.71
N ASP A 157 7.61 23.46 -13.23
CA ASP A 157 8.67 24.45 -13.39
C ASP A 157 8.80 25.35 -12.14
N HIS A 158 9.90 26.13 -12.07
CA HIS A 158 10.14 27.10 -11.01
C HIS A 158 8.95 28.07 -10.82
N SER A 159 8.21 28.39 -11.89
CA SER A 159 7.08 29.32 -11.83
C SER A 159 5.87 28.75 -11.09
N PHE A 160 5.67 27.43 -11.11
CA PHE A 160 4.67 26.76 -10.28
C PHE A 160 5.15 26.64 -8.84
N HIS A 161 6.42 26.30 -8.63
CA HIS A 161 7.01 26.16 -7.30
C HIS A 161 6.85 27.44 -6.46
N ASP A 162 7.09 28.62 -7.05
CA ASP A 162 6.92 29.92 -6.38
C ASP A 162 5.47 30.23 -5.96
N LYS A 163 4.48 29.60 -6.62
CA LYS A 163 3.05 29.77 -6.33
C LYS A 163 2.53 28.81 -5.27
N ILE A 164 3.28 27.76 -4.92
CA ILE A 164 2.82 26.74 -3.95
C ILE A 164 2.45 27.36 -2.60
N PRO A 165 3.23 28.27 -1.98
CA PRO A 165 2.83 28.87 -0.71
C PRO A 165 1.48 29.59 -0.77
N GLU A 166 1.23 30.34 -1.85
CA GLU A 166 -0.03 31.03 -2.06
C GLU A 166 -1.18 30.04 -2.32
N LEU A 167 -0.93 29.00 -3.12
CA LEU A 167 -1.89 27.93 -3.39
C LEU A 167 -2.29 27.20 -2.10
N LEU A 168 -1.33 26.86 -1.24
CA LEU A 168 -1.59 26.25 0.07
C LEU A 168 -2.44 27.16 0.95
N ALA A 169 -2.14 28.46 0.99
CA ALA A 169 -2.93 29.42 1.77
C ALA A 169 -4.40 29.43 1.34
N TYR A 170 -4.67 29.39 0.04
CA TYR A 170 -6.04 29.30 -0.47
C TYR A 170 -6.71 27.95 -0.15
N ILE A 171 -6.02 26.83 -0.33
CA ILE A 171 -6.58 25.50 0.00
C ILE A 171 -6.91 25.43 1.50
N PHE A 172 -6.01 25.90 2.37
CA PHE A 172 -6.26 25.97 3.80
C PHE A 172 -7.42 26.91 4.15
N ALA A 173 -7.55 28.06 3.47
CA ALA A 173 -8.70 28.94 3.67
C ALA A 173 -10.02 28.24 3.28
N VAL A 174 -10.08 27.53 2.15
CA VAL A 174 -11.26 26.70 1.81
C VAL A 174 -11.55 25.68 2.90
N TRP A 175 -10.52 24.97 3.37
CA TRP A 175 -10.66 23.97 4.43
C TRP A 175 -11.19 24.56 5.74
N THR A 176 -10.64 25.70 6.19
CA THR A 176 -11.12 26.42 7.38
C THR A 176 -12.59 26.81 7.21
N LEU A 177 -12.97 27.41 6.08
CA LEU A 177 -14.35 27.86 5.83
C LEU A 177 -15.36 26.72 5.80
N LYS A 178 -14.96 25.54 5.30
CA LYS A 178 -15.79 24.33 5.31
C LYS A 178 -15.95 23.69 6.69
N ASN A 179 -15.11 24.08 7.65
CA ASN A 179 -15.11 23.55 9.02
C ASN A 179 -15.51 24.61 10.07
N THR A 180 -16.38 25.54 9.71
CA THR A 180 -16.83 26.64 10.59
C THR A 180 -17.99 26.28 11.53
N GLN A 181 -18.42 25.02 11.62
CA GLN A 181 -19.63 24.62 12.35
C GLN A 181 -19.60 25.06 13.82
N HIS A 182 -18.49 24.82 14.52
CA HIS A 182 -18.31 25.23 15.92
C HIS A 182 -18.16 26.75 16.08
N TYR A 183 -17.49 27.41 15.14
CA TYR A 183 -17.38 28.86 15.10
C TYR A 183 -18.76 29.52 14.93
N ASN A 184 -19.58 29.01 14.00
CA ASN A 184 -20.91 29.53 13.70
C ASN A 184 -21.88 29.35 14.87
N ALA A 185 -21.78 28.23 15.60
CA ALA A 185 -22.58 27.97 16.80
C ALA A 185 -22.26 28.91 17.97
N LEU A 186 -21.06 29.50 17.99
CA LEU A 186 -20.57 30.38 19.08
C LEU A 186 -20.44 31.85 18.64
N ARG A 187 -21.07 32.24 17.51
CA ARG A 187 -21.04 33.62 16.99
C ARG A 187 -21.45 34.62 18.08
N GLY A 188 -20.62 35.64 18.29
CA GLY A 188 -20.85 36.70 19.28
C GLY A 188 -20.10 36.56 20.60
N ILE A 189 -19.34 35.46 20.80
CA ILE A 189 -18.44 35.27 21.95
C ILE A 189 -17.00 35.57 21.53
N GLU A 190 -16.25 36.32 22.33
CA GLU A 190 -14.90 36.81 22.03
C GLU A 190 -13.88 35.70 21.71
N SER A 191 -14.10 34.49 22.25
CA SER A 191 -13.28 33.30 22.03
C SER A 191 -13.71 32.41 20.85
N ALA A 192 -14.77 32.76 20.12
CA ALA A 192 -15.31 31.93 19.04
C ALA A 192 -14.26 31.61 17.94
N ARG A 193 -13.31 32.52 17.72
CA ARG A 193 -12.23 32.37 16.71
C ARG A 193 -11.24 31.24 17.01
N VAL A 194 -11.13 30.80 18.27
CA VAL A 194 -10.28 29.65 18.66
C VAL A 194 -10.78 28.36 18.01
N TYR A 195 -12.05 28.31 17.58
CA TYR A 195 -12.65 27.16 16.93
C TYR A 195 -12.48 27.14 15.40
N LEU A 196 -11.80 28.13 14.81
CA LEU A 196 -11.41 28.07 13.40
C LEU A 196 -10.18 27.17 13.25
N LEU A 197 -10.29 26.15 12.39
CA LEU A 197 -9.17 25.27 12.09
C LEU A 197 -8.12 26.03 11.28
N MET A 198 -6.86 26.01 11.75
CA MET A 198 -5.72 26.59 11.04
C MET A 198 -4.60 25.55 10.97
N PRO A 199 -3.80 25.54 9.88
CA PRO A 199 -2.66 24.64 9.80
C PRO A 199 -1.57 25.03 10.78
N HIS A 200 -0.90 24.04 11.36
CA HIS A 200 0.33 24.28 12.09
C HIS A 200 1.50 24.49 11.12
N VAL A 201 2.51 25.28 11.53
CA VAL A 201 3.70 25.55 10.71
C VAL A 201 4.38 24.24 10.27
N VAL A 202 4.47 23.27 11.18
CA VAL A 202 5.03 21.94 10.90
C VAL A 202 4.25 21.19 9.81
N GLN A 203 2.92 21.30 9.78
CA GLN A 203 2.10 20.68 8.73
C GLN A 203 2.38 21.32 7.37
N VAL A 204 2.53 22.65 7.32
CA VAL A 204 2.89 23.37 6.09
C VAL A 204 4.30 22.96 5.62
N LEU A 205 5.27 22.86 6.53
CA LEU A 205 6.63 22.40 6.23
C LEU A 205 6.65 20.95 5.73
N ALA A 206 5.80 20.07 6.28
CA ALA A 206 5.65 18.72 5.79
C ALA A 206 5.15 18.69 4.34
N ILE A 207 4.11 19.48 4.03
CA ILE A 207 3.59 19.59 2.65
C ILE A 207 4.67 20.14 1.70
N PHE A 208 5.41 21.17 2.12
CA PHE A 208 6.54 21.69 1.35
C PHE A 208 7.56 20.61 1.01
N ARG A 209 7.94 19.79 2.00
CA ARG A 209 8.87 18.67 1.77
C ARG A 209 8.29 17.63 0.82
N ILE A 210 7.01 17.27 0.97
CA ILE A 210 6.33 16.37 0.02
C ILE A 210 6.35 16.93 -1.41
N LEU A 211 6.20 18.24 -1.56
CA LEU A 211 6.20 18.91 -2.87
C LEU A 211 7.62 19.21 -3.39
N GLY A 212 8.67 18.70 -2.73
CA GLY A 212 10.07 18.87 -3.15
C GLY A 212 10.73 20.18 -2.70
N ILE A 213 10.02 21.02 -1.94
CA ILE A 213 10.49 22.36 -1.54
C ILE A 213 11.51 22.26 -0.40
N GLY A 214 12.62 23.00 -0.57
CA GLY A 214 13.62 23.22 0.48
C GLY A 214 14.68 22.11 0.58
N TYR A 215 14.70 21.15 -0.35
CA TYR A 215 15.84 20.24 -0.50
C TYR A 215 17.01 20.95 -1.21
N LYS A 216 18.25 20.51 -0.96
CA LYS A 216 19.45 21.08 -1.57
C LYS A 216 19.96 20.14 -2.67
N LYS A 217 20.38 20.69 -3.82
CA LYS A 217 21.12 19.97 -4.86
C LYS A 217 22.60 19.90 -4.47
N HIS A 218 23.09 18.69 -4.23
CA HIS A 218 24.53 18.46 -4.13
C HIS A 218 25.14 18.35 -5.53
N SER A 219 25.58 19.47 -6.09
CA SER A 219 26.35 19.47 -7.34
C SER A 219 27.85 19.37 -7.06
N ARG A 220 28.50 18.32 -7.57
CA ARG A 220 29.96 18.19 -7.57
C ARG A 220 30.52 18.63 -8.92
N ASN A 221 31.53 19.50 -8.90
CA ASN A 221 32.23 19.91 -10.10
C ASN A 221 33.08 18.73 -10.64
N ARG A 222 32.68 18.14 -11.77
CA ARG A 222 33.33 16.94 -12.36
C ARG A 222 34.85 17.10 -12.61
N ARG A 223 35.38 18.33 -12.65
CA ARG A 223 36.80 18.60 -12.89
C ARG A 223 37.64 18.88 -11.64
N SER A 224 37.04 19.28 -10.53
CA SER A 224 37.79 19.71 -9.34
C SER A 224 37.42 19.00 -8.05
N ASN A 225 36.40 18.13 -8.08
CA ASN A 225 35.83 17.44 -6.91
C ASN A 225 35.45 18.37 -5.74
N LYS A 226 35.43 19.70 -5.97
CA LYS A 226 35.00 20.70 -5.00
C LYS A 226 33.48 20.87 -5.08
N PRO A 227 32.79 21.01 -3.93
CA PRO A 227 31.38 21.35 -3.90
C PRO A 227 31.18 22.72 -4.56
N VAL A 228 30.28 22.79 -5.54
CA VAL A 228 29.73 24.06 -6.03
C VAL A 228 28.52 24.34 -5.12
N GLY A 229 28.35 25.59 -4.67
CA GLY A 229 27.45 25.96 -3.57
C GLY A 229 26.04 25.35 -3.60
N ASP A 230 25.42 25.30 -2.41
CA ASP A 230 24.10 24.72 -2.16
C ASP A 230 22.99 25.45 -2.96
N ASN A 231 22.72 25.00 -4.18
CA ASN A 231 21.51 25.42 -4.90
C ASN A 231 20.30 24.62 -4.36
N ILE A 232 19.14 25.26 -4.24
CA ILE A 232 17.89 24.58 -3.87
C ILE A 232 17.49 23.63 -5.02
N SER A 233 17.02 22.44 -4.67
CA SER A 233 16.46 21.47 -5.61
C SER A 233 14.99 21.75 -5.82
N ASP A 234 14.58 21.90 -7.07
CA ASP A 234 13.17 22.00 -7.47
C ASP A 234 12.66 20.67 -8.06
N ASP A 235 13.48 19.62 -7.98
CA ASP A 235 13.15 18.32 -8.53
C ASP A 235 12.17 17.60 -7.58
N LEU A 236 11.05 17.14 -8.13
CA LEU A 236 10.15 16.23 -7.43
C LEU A 236 10.76 14.83 -7.42
N VAL A 237 11.21 14.42 -6.23
CA VAL A 237 11.83 13.11 -6.01
C VAL A 237 11.12 12.40 -4.88
N ASN A 238 10.91 11.09 -5.01
CA ASN A 238 10.17 10.30 -4.04
C ASN A 238 10.73 10.56 -2.64
N ASN A 239 9.85 10.89 -1.71
CA ASN A 239 10.24 11.28 -0.36
C ASN A 239 9.18 10.87 0.66
N LEU A 240 9.63 10.69 1.90
CA LEU A 240 8.78 10.28 3.02
C LEU A 240 8.94 11.25 4.18
N ILE A 241 7.83 11.50 4.88
CA ILE A 241 7.81 12.42 6.01
C ILE A 241 7.39 11.70 7.28
N GLU A 242 8.18 11.82 8.33
CA GLU A 242 7.78 11.47 9.68
C GLU A 242 7.07 12.64 10.34
N ILE A 243 5.83 12.42 10.77
CA ILE A 243 4.98 13.34 11.53
C ILE A 243 4.48 12.58 12.75
N GLY A 244 4.52 13.19 13.94
CA GLY A 244 4.11 12.51 15.18
C GLY A 244 2.63 12.09 15.16
N THR A 245 2.28 11.14 16.01
CA THR A 245 0.89 10.67 16.10
C THR A 245 0.02 11.74 16.75
N GLY A 246 -1.12 12.07 16.14
CA GLY A 246 -2.01 13.16 16.60
C GLY A 246 -1.63 14.57 16.11
N GLU A 247 -0.61 14.70 15.25
CA GLU A 247 -0.12 15.99 14.74
C GLU A 247 -0.75 16.42 13.40
N GLY A 248 -1.76 15.68 12.91
CA GLY A 248 -2.54 16.06 11.73
C GLY A 248 -2.01 15.53 10.38
N LYS A 249 -1.59 14.27 10.33
CA LYS A 249 -1.16 13.58 9.08
C LYS A 249 -2.23 13.63 7.99
N SER A 250 -3.49 13.38 8.36
CA SER A 250 -4.62 13.42 7.42
C SER A 250 -4.78 14.79 6.76
N VAL A 251 -4.51 15.88 7.49
CA VAL A 251 -4.51 17.26 6.94
C VAL A 251 -3.39 17.43 5.92
N VAL A 252 -2.16 17.02 6.27
CA VAL A 252 -0.99 17.08 5.38
C VAL A 252 -1.25 16.29 4.09
N MET A 253 -1.79 15.08 4.20
CA MET A 253 -2.16 14.26 3.05
C MET A 253 -3.23 14.93 2.20
N ALA A 254 -4.39 15.29 2.77
CA ALA A 254 -5.51 15.81 2.01
C ALA A 254 -5.20 17.12 1.27
N VAL A 255 -4.39 18.00 1.87
CA VAL A 255 -3.96 19.25 1.19
C VAL A 255 -2.96 18.96 0.08
N THR A 256 -2.03 18.03 0.29
CA THR A 256 -1.11 17.56 -0.76
C THR A 256 -1.88 16.95 -1.95
N VAL A 257 -2.89 16.12 -1.66
CA VAL A 257 -3.80 15.55 -2.65
C VAL A 257 -4.49 16.64 -3.47
N CYS A 258 -4.96 17.72 -2.83
CA CYS A 258 -5.57 18.85 -3.51
C CYS A 258 -4.59 19.49 -4.50
N VAL A 259 -3.33 19.72 -4.11
CA VAL A 259 -2.31 20.32 -4.98
C VAL A 259 -2.07 19.46 -6.22
N PHE A 260 -1.80 18.16 -6.07
CA PHE A 260 -1.60 17.25 -7.19
C PHE A 260 -2.85 17.11 -8.07
N SER A 261 -4.02 17.01 -7.46
CA SER A 261 -5.26 16.84 -8.23
C SER A 261 -5.63 18.10 -9.02
N LEU A 262 -5.35 19.29 -8.47
CA LEU A 262 -5.57 20.57 -9.16
C LEU A 262 -4.72 20.67 -10.45
N ILE A 263 -3.46 20.21 -10.43
CA ILE A 263 -2.59 20.24 -11.62
C ILE A 263 -2.94 19.18 -12.68
N GLY A 264 -3.94 18.32 -12.44
CA GLY A 264 -4.42 17.32 -13.42
C GLY A 264 -3.87 15.90 -13.24
N VAL A 265 -3.26 15.60 -12.10
CA VAL A 265 -2.72 14.29 -11.75
C VAL A 265 -3.78 13.47 -11.02
N ASP A 266 -3.83 12.16 -11.29
CA ASP A 266 -4.68 11.24 -10.53
C ASP A 266 -3.93 10.80 -9.27
N VAL A 267 -4.56 10.94 -8.10
CA VAL A 267 -3.93 10.71 -6.81
C VAL A 267 -4.58 9.53 -6.12
N LYS A 268 -3.76 8.55 -5.71
CA LYS A 268 -4.18 7.39 -4.94
C LYS A 268 -3.61 7.50 -3.53
N CYS A 269 -4.48 7.48 -2.53
CA CYS A 269 -4.12 7.47 -1.12
C CYS A 269 -4.34 6.07 -0.54
N SER A 270 -3.24 5.38 -0.23
CA SER A 270 -3.30 4.06 0.40
C SER A 270 -3.30 4.18 1.91
N CYS A 271 -4.15 3.39 2.55
CA CYS A 271 -4.14 3.14 3.99
C CYS A 271 -4.27 1.63 4.22
N TYR A 272 -3.92 1.14 5.41
CA TYR A 272 -4.13 -0.28 5.75
C TYR A 272 -5.57 -0.58 6.18
N SER A 273 -6.31 0.45 6.62
CA SER A 273 -7.65 0.32 7.19
C SER A 273 -8.68 1.03 6.33
N GLU A 274 -9.74 0.31 5.97
CA GLU A 274 -10.86 0.87 5.20
C GLU A 274 -11.60 1.96 5.98
N ILE A 275 -11.76 1.77 7.30
CA ILE A 275 -12.40 2.74 8.19
C ILE A 275 -11.61 4.05 8.20
N LEU A 276 -10.28 3.98 8.39
CA LEU A 276 -9.43 5.18 8.42
C LEU A 276 -9.39 5.88 7.06
N SER A 277 -9.27 5.11 5.98
CA SER A 277 -9.27 5.63 4.62
C SER A 277 -10.58 6.36 4.30
N THR A 278 -11.72 5.76 4.65
CA THR A 278 -13.06 6.33 4.44
C THR A 278 -13.29 7.57 5.31
N ARG A 279 -12.84 7.55 6.57
CA ARG A 279 -12.87 8.72 7.46
C ARG A 279 -12.11 9.90 6.83
N ASP A 280 -10.85 9.68 6.46
CA ASP A 280 -9.99 10.73 5.92
C ASP A 280 -10.54 11.30 4.60
N GLN A 281 -11.13 10.44 3.76
CA GLN A 281 -11.83 10.88 2.56
C GLN A 281 -13.05 11.75 2.89
N ASN A 282 -13.89 11.31 3.83
CA ASN A 282 -15.13 12.00 4.20
C ASN A 282 -14.87 13.35 4.88
N ASP A 283 -13.87 13.42 5.75
CA ASP A 283 -13.47 14.64 6.46
C ASP A 283 -13.09 15.77 5.48
N PHE A 284 -12.57 15.42 4.30
CA PHE A 284 -12.16 16.37 3.25
C PHE A 284 -13.04 16.36 2.00
N ALA A 285 -14.06 15.50 1.91
CA ALA A 285 -14.93 15.38 0.74
C ALA A 285 -15.61 16.70 0.35
N SER A 286 -15.96 17.53 1.34
CA SER A 286 -16.54 18.85 1.08
C SER A 286 -15.53 19.80 0.40
N VAL A 287 -14.25 19.75 0.78
CA VAL A 287 -13.16 20.53 0.18
C VAL A 287 -12.88 20.02 -1.23
N PHE A 288 -12.77 18.70 -1.42
CA PHE A 288 -12.53 18.09 -2.74
C PHE A 288 -13.62 18.44 -3.76
N ARG A 289 -14.90 18.37 -3.35
CA ARG A 289 -16.03 18.79 -4.19
C ARG A 289 -16.02 20.28 -4.50
N THR A 290 -15.71 21.10 -3.49
CA THR A 290 -15.65 22.56 -3.64
C THR A 290 -14.55 22.98 -4.62
N LEU A 291 -13.40 22.32 -4.58
CA LEU A 291 -12.30 22.55 -5.53
C LEU A 291 -12.52 21.88 -6.89
N GLY A 292 -13.48 20.95 -7.01
CA GLY A 292 -13.78 20.22 -8.25
C GLY A 292 -12.75 19.15 -8.61
N VAL A 293 -12.11 18.55 -7.60
CA VAL A 293 -11.01 17.59 -7.77
C VAL A 293 -11.33 16.16 -7.34
N GLU A 294 -12.50 15.93 -6.73
CA GLU A 294 -12.91 14.65 -6.15
C GLU A 294 -12.75 13.46 -7.11
N GLN A 295 -13.09 13.61 -8.39
CA GLN A 295 -13.00 12.55 -9.41
C GLN A 295 -11.57 12.09 -9.71
N ARG A 296 -10.54 12.84 -9.28
CA ARG A 296 -9.12 12.50 -9.46
C ARG A 296 -8.52 11.86 -8.22
N ILE A 297 -9.28 11.76 -7.14
CA ILE A 297 -8.81 11.38 -5.82
C ILE A 297 -9.43 10.05 -5.46
N GLU A 298 -8.58 9.08 -5.14
CA GLU A 298 -9.03 7.79 -4.65
C GLU A 298 -8.37 7.46 -3.32
N TYR A 299 -9.20 7.34 -2.29
CA TYR A 299 -8.80 6.76 -1.01
C TYR A 299 -9.19 5.28 -1.00
N GLY A 300 -8.27 4.42 -0.59
CA GLY A 300 -8.55 3.00 -0.48
C GLY A 300 -7.56 2.25 0.39
N THR A 301 -7.87 0.98 0.64
CA THR A 301 -6.88 0.03 1.16
C THR A 301 -5.89 -0.36 0.07
N PHE A 302 -4.73 -0.93 0.45
CA PHE A 302 -3.80 -1.51 -0.55
C PHE A 302 -4.52 -2.52 -1.46
N ASN A 303 -5.39 -3.38 -0.91
CA ASN A 303 -6.19 -4.33 -1.68
C ASN A 303 -7.07 -3.63 -2.71
N LYS A 304 -7.80 -2.58 -2.31
CA LYS A 304 -8.71 -1.83 -3.19
C LYS A 304 -7.94 -1.08 -4.29
N LEU A 305 -6.79 -0.50 -3.95
CA LEU A 305 -5.95 0.19 -4.92
C LEU A 305 -5.33 -0.79 -5.92
N CYS A 306 -4.78 -1.92 -5.47
CA CYS A 306 -4.31 -2.98 -6.35
C CYS A 306 -5.42 -3.49 -7.27
N GLU A 307 -6.60 -3.77 -6.72
CA GLU A 307 -7.79 -4.19 -7.49
C GLU A 307 -8.12 -3.18 -8.59
N ASN A 308 -8.15 -1.89 -8.26
CA ASN A 308 -8.49 -0.85 -9.21
C ASN A 308 -7.40 -0.69 -10.27
N LEU A 309 -6.12 -0.73 -9.90
CA LEU A 309 -4.98 -0.68 -10.82
C LEU A 309 -4.99 -1.84 -11.81
N LEU A 310 -5.19 -3.07 -11.32
CA LEU A 310 -5.27 -4.27 -12.16
C LEU A 310 -6.42 -4.18 -13.17
N ASN A 311 -7.55 -3.61 -12.75
CA ASN A 311 -8.75 -3.54 -13.57
C ASN A 311 -8.84 -2.29 -14.45
N GLU A 312 -7.87 -1.36 -14.43
CA GLU A 312 -7.93 -0.10 -15.18
C GLU A 312 -8.11 -0.31 -16.69
N ARG A 313 -7.48 -1.35 -17.23
CA ARG A 313 -7.56 -1.68 -18.66
C ARG A 313 -8.61 -2.74 -18.94
N CYS A 314 -8.85 -3.62 -17.99
CA CYS A 314 -9.68 -4.80 -18.17
C CYS A 314 -10.07 -5.41 -16.83
N ASN A 315 -11.37 -5.66 -16.61
CA ASN A 315 -11.82 -6.38 -15.41
C ASN A 315 -11.41 -7.85 -15.49
N VAL A 316 -10.38 -8.23 -14.73
CA VAL A 316 -9.76 -9.57 -14.81
C VAL A 316 -10.74 -10.66 -14.38
N ARG A 317 -11.50 -10.44 -13.29
CA ARG A 317 -12.49 -11.40 -12.80
C ARG A 317 -13.59 -11.68 -13.80
N GLU A 318 -14.14 -10.62 -14.38
CA GLU A 318 -15.21 -10.74 -15.38
C GLU A 318 -14.71 -11.48 -16.62
N LYS A 319 -13.51 -11.16 -17.12
CA LYS A 319 -12.95 -11.86 -18.29
C LYS A 319 -12.69 -13.33 -18.04
N VAL A 320 -12.08 -13.68 -16.90
CA VAL A 320 -11.81 -15.07 -16.54
C VAL A 320 -13.12 -15.82 -16.37
N ARG A 321 -14.10 -15.25 -15.66
CA ARG A 321 -15.43 -15.84 -15.50
C ARG A 321 -16.11 -16.06 -16.84
N ASP A 322 -16.18 -15.04 -17.69
CA ASP A 322 -16.89 -15.10 -18.96
C ASP A 322 -16.20 -16.08 -19.92
N MET A 323 -14.87 -16.20 -19.86
CA MET A 323 -14.13 -17.22 -20.60
C MET A 323 -14.56 -18.63 -20.20
N ILE A 324 -14.65 -18.90 -18.91
CA ILE A 324 -14.99 -20.24 -18.39
C ILE A 324 -16.48 -20.55 -18.59
N ILE A 325 -17.40 -19.62 -18.27
CA ILE A 325 -18.86 -19.79 -18.44
C ILE A 325 -19.24 -20.05 -19.91
N ASN A 326 -18.55 -19.38 -20.83
CA ASN A 326 -18.75 -19.58 -22.26
C ASN A 326 -17.92 -20.74 -22.83
N ASN A 327 -17.21 -21.48 -21.98
CA ASN A 327 -16.36 -22.62 -22.35
C ASN A 327 -15.35 -22.28 -23.47
N LYS A 328 -14.82 -21.05 -23.48
CA LYS A 328 -13.81 -20.58 -24.44
C LYS A 328 -12.42 -20.79 -23.86
N SER A 329 -11.39 -20.96 -24.70
CA SER A 329 -9.99 -21.17 -24.29
C SER A 329 -9.06 -19.97 -24.52
N VAL A 330 -9.55 -18.88 -25.14
CA VAL A 330 -8.76 -17.69 -25.46
C VAL A 330 -9.57 -16.42 -25.19
N ILE A 331 -8.95 -15.42 -24.58
CA ILE A 331 -9.51 -14.08 -24.39
C ILE A 331 -9.11 -13.21 -25.59
N SER A 332 -10.09 -12.54 -26.21
CA SER A 332 -9.81 -11.58 -27.29
C SER A 332 -8.95 -10.42 -26.76
N VAL A 333 -7.86 -10.10 -27.46
CA VAL A 333 -6.97 -8.98 -27.12
C VAL A 333 -7.78 -7.68 -27.05
N VAL A 334 -7.71 -7.00 -25.89
CA VAL A 334 -8.27 -5.65 -25.74
C VAL A 334 -7.19 -4.66 -26.19
N GLU A 335 -7.32 -4.13 -27.40
CA GLU A 335 -6.51 -2.99 -27.85
C GLU A 335 -7.05 -1.72 -27.20
N THR A 336 -6.50 -1.33 -26.05
CA THR A 336 -6.75 0.00 -25.47
C THR A 336 -5.57 0.92 -25.74
N THR A 337 -5.79 1.89 -26.64
CA THR A 337 -4.89 3.01 -26.96
C THR A 337 -5.12 4.23 -26.05
N ALA A 338 -5.74 4.03 -24.87
CA ALA A 338 -6.05 5.12 -23.96
C ALA A 338 -4.78 5.73 -23.36
N TYR A 339 -4.64 7.05 -23.49
CA TYR A 339 -3.57 7.82 -22.87
C TYR A 339 -3.71 7.76 -21.34
N LEU A 340 -2.77 7.07 -20.66
CA LEU A 340 -2.73 7.01 -19.21
C LEU A 340 -2.11 8.31 -18.66
N ARG A 341 -2.84 8.98 -17.78
CA ARG A 341 -2.38 10.16 -17.05
C ARG A 341 -1.32 9.76 -16.01
N PRO A 342 -0.39 10.67 -15.64
CA PRO A 342 0.51 10.41 -14.52
C PRO A 342 -0.31 10.24 -13.24
N LYS A 343 0.16 9.31 -12.39
CA LYS A 343 -0.46 9.01 -11.09
C LYS A 343 0.53 9.26 -9.97
N VAL A 344 0.01 9.66 -8.82
CA VAL A 344 0.75 9.82 -7.56
C VAL A 344 0.22 8.83 -6.53
N LEU A 345 1.14 8.16 -5.83
CA LEU A 345 0.82 7.32 -4.67
C LEU A 345 1.21 8.06 -3.39
N LEU A 346 0.23 8.29 -2.51
CA LEU A 346 0.44 8.76 -1.13
C LEU A 346 0.15 7.60 -0.17
N ILE A 347 1.16 7.16 0.56
CA ILE A 347 1.04 6.06 1.53
C ILE A 347 0.87 6.62 2.94
N ASP A 348 -0.28 6.38 3.56
CA ASP A 348 -0.45 6.54 5.01
C ASP A 348 0.16 5.32 5.72
N LYS A 349 1.02 5.60 6.71
CA LYS A 349 1.80 4.60 7.45
C LYS A 349 2.61 3.68 6.54
N VAL A 350 3.66 4.27 5.96
CA VAL A 350 4.64 3.57 5.12
C VAL A 350 5.21 2.30 5.77
N ASP A 351 5.36 2.29 7.09
CA ASP A 351 5.76 1.12 7.88
C ASP A 351 4.83 -0.08 7.67
N VAL A 352 3.52 0.14 7.54
CA VAL A 352 2.58 -0.96 7.30
C VAL A 352 2.71 -1.50 5.88
N PHE A 353 3.02 -0.67 4.89
CA PHE A 353 3.27 -1.13 3.53
C PHE A 353 4.43 -2.14 3.47
N LEU A 354 5.47 -1.95 4.29
CA LEU A 354 6.65 -2.83 4.34
C LEU A 354 6.44 -4.14 5.12
N SER A 355 5.26 -4.33 5.72
CA SER A 355 4.92 -5.56 6.45
C SER A 355 4.78 -6.78 5.53
N ASP A 356 4.81 -7.98 6.13
CA ASP A 356 4.60 -9.27 5.42
C ASP A 356 3.26 -9.34 4.69
N LYS A 357 2.25 -8.65 5.22
CA LYS A 357 0.91 -8.63 4.63
C LYS A 357 0.90 -7.96 3.25
N PHE A 358 1.75 -6.95 3.05
CA PHE A 358 1.77 -6.13 1.84
C PHE A 358 3.06 -6.34 1.05
N TYR A 359 4.18 -5.73 1.41
CA TYR A 359 5.42 -5.85 0.63
C TYR A 359 5.84 -7.31 0.35
N GLY A 360 5.76 -8.19 1.37
CA GLY A 360 6.00 -9.64 1.21
C GLY A 360 4.78 -10.45 0.74
N GLY A 361 3.64 -9.80 0.52
CA GLY A 361 2.35 -10.41 0.26
C GLY A 361 1.90 -10.29 -1.20
N THR A 362 0.82 -10.99 -1.51
CA THR A 362 0.21 -10.96 -2.85
C THR A 362 -1.28 -10.65 -2.78
N TYR A 363 -1.75 -9.94 -3.79
CA TYR A 363 -3.16 -9.77 -4.10
C TYR A 363 -3.60 -10.87 -5.07
N THR A 364 -4.59 -11.65 -4.66
CA THR A 364 -5.12 -12.76 -5.46
C THR A 364 -6.60 -12.52 -5.77
N PRO A 365 -6.94 -11.91 -6.92
CA PRO A 365 -8.33 -11.79 -7.33
C PRO A 365 -8.98 -13.15 -7.54
N LEU A 366 -10.03 -13.44 -6.76
CA LEU A 366 -10.83 -14.66 -6.88
C LEU A 366 -12.14 -14.37 -7.60
N VAL A 367 -12.61 -15.34 -8.39
CA VAL A 367 -13.96 -15.34 -8.94
C VAL A 367 -14.71 -16.62 -8.58
N TYR A 368 -15.98 -16.48 -8.20
CA TYR A 368 -16.88 -17.61 -8.03
C TYR A 368 -17.49 -17.98 -9.37
N LEU A 369 -17.14 -19.17 -9.85
CA LEU A 369 -17.82 -19.78 -10.96
C LEU A 369 -19.14 -20.39 -10.47
N LYS A 370 -20.25 -19.80 -10.93
CA LYS A 370 -21.61 -20.19 -10.56
C LYS A 370 -22.35 -20.71 -11.79
N ASP A 371 -22.91 -21.91 -11.66
CA ASP A 371 -23.78 -22.56 -12.63
C ASP A 371 -24.62 -23.61 -11.88
N PRO A 372 -25.87 -23.89 -12.29
CA PRO A 372 -26.68 -24.96 -11.69
C PRO A 372 -25.96 -26.32 -11.61
N SER A 373 -25.12 -26.67 -12.61
CA SER A 373 -24.36 -27.92 -12.60
C SER A 373 -23.28 -27.92 -11.51
N ILE A 374 -22.65 -26.78 -11.24
CA ILE A 374 -21.67 -26.61 -10.16
C ILE A 374 -22.35 -26.72 -8.81
N LYS A 375 -23.51 -26.09 -8.63
CA LYS A 375 -24.27 -26.18 -7.38
C LYS A 375 -24.64 -27.62 -7.06
N THR A 376 -25.15 -28.34 -8.06
CA THR A 376 -25.50 -29.77 -7.95
C THR A 376 -24.29 -30.63 -7.57
N LEU A 377 -23.11 -30.32 -8.12
CA LEU A 377 -21.86 -30.99 -7.76
C LEU A 377 -21.45 -30.70 -6.31
N SER A 378 -21.49 -29.44 -5.88
CA SER A 378 -21.19 -29.08 -4.49
C SER A 378 -22.17 -29.71 -3.49
N ASP A 379 -23.46 -29.77 -3.83
CA ASP A 379 -24.48 -30.47 -3.03
C ASP A 379 -24.16 -31.96 -2.89
N ALA A 380 -23.82 -32.62 -4.00
CA ALA A 380 -23.46 -34.04 -3.98
C ALA A 380 -22.26 -34.31 -3.07
N ILE A 381 -21.24 -33.44 -3.08
CA ILE A 381 -20.05 -33.56 -2.23
C ILE A 381 -20.41 -33.32 -0.75
N TRP A 382 -21.19 -32.30 -0.44
CA TRP A 382 -21.54 -31.94 0.94
C TRP A 382 -22.44 -32.98 1.62
N TYR A 383 -23.53 -33.38 0.95
CA TYR A 383 -24.51 -34.29 1.53
C TYR A 383 -24.06 -35.76 1.50
N ASN A 384 -23.13 -36.13 0.62
CA ASN A 384 -22.57 -37.49 0.57
C ASN A 384 -21.12 -37.54 1.06
N LYS A 385 -20.96 -37.58 2.39
CA LYS A 385 -19.65 -37.65 3.06
C LYS A 385 -18.83 -38.93 2.77
N THR A 386 -19.37 -39.89 2.02
CA THR A 386 -18.61 -41.07 1.56
C THR A 386 -17.71 -40.76 0.36
N LEU A 387 -17.96 -39.64 -0.33
CA LEU A 387 -17.15 -39.16 -1.46
C LEU A 387 -15.83 -38.57 -0.96
N ARG A 388 -14.83 -39.44 -0.80
CA ARG A 388 -13.55 -39.07 -0.17
C ARG A 388 -12.47 -38.70 -1.16
N ASN A 389 -12.59 -38.97 -2.45
CA ASN A 389 -11.52 -38.68 -3.41
C ASN A 389 -12.10 -38.32 -4.79
N LEU A 390 -11.26 -37.77 -5.66
CA LEU A 390 -11.67 -37.36 -7.00
C LEU A 390 -12.36 -38.52 -7.76
N ASN A 391 -11.84 -39.74 -7.70
CA ASN A 391 -12.43 -40.90 -8.39
C ASN A 391 -13.86 -41.19 -7.93
N SER A 392 -14.14 -41.09 -6.64
CA SER A 392 -15.51 -41.27 -6.12
C SER A 392 -16.47 -40.18 -6.59
N VAL A 393 -16.00 -38.93 -6.70
CA VAL A 393 -16.82 -37.80 -7.17
C VAL A 393 -17.04 -37.87 -8.68
N THR A 394 -16.02 -38.21 -9.47
CA THR A 394 -16.11 -38.31 -10.93
C THR A 394 -17.07 -39.41 -11.41
N ALA A 395 -17.29 -40.43 -10.60
CA ALA A 395 -18.29 -41.48 -10.85
C ALA A 395 -19.75 -41.00 -10.69
N THR A 396 -19.98 -39.82 -10.09
CA THR A 396 -21.34 -39.29 -9.88
C THR A 396 -21.91 -38.64 -11.13
N SER A 397 -23.23 -38.71 -11.31
CA SER A 397 -23.93 -38.00 -12.38
C SER A 397 -23.79 -36.47 -12.26
N ALA A 398 -23.68 -35.95 -11.03
CA ALA A 398 -23.47 -34.53 -10.77
C ALA A 398 -22.15 -34.03 -11.40
N TYR A 399 -21.05 -34.77 -11.21
CA TYR A 399 -19.79 -34.45 -11.86
C TYR A 399 -19.88 -34.56 -13.38
N GLN A 400 -20.43 -35.67 -13.91
CA GLN A 400 -20.50 -35.90 -15.35
C GLN A 400 -21.24 -34.78 -16.08
N ASN A 401 -22.36 -34.30 -15.51
CA ASN A 401 -23.11 -33.17 -16.06
C ASN A 401 -22.32 -31.87 -16.01
N CYS A 402 -21.61 -31.62 -14.90
CA CYS A 402 -20.78 -30.42 -14.75
C CYS A 402 -19.57 -30.43 -15.70
N ALA A 403 -18.88 -31.57 -15.82
CA ALA A 403 -17.77 -31.76 -16.74
C ALA A 403 -18.19 -31.59 -18.20
N ALA A 404 -19.39 -32.06 -18.58
CA ALA A 404 -19.94 -31.83 -19.92
C ALA A 404 -20.21 -30.34 -20.19
N ARG A 405 -20.70 -29.59 -19.20
CA ARG A 405 -20.95 -28.14 -19.30
C ARG A 405 -19.66 -27.34 -19.50
N PHE A 406 -18.58 -27.74 -18.83
CA PHE A 406 -17.28 -27.07 -18.82
C PHE A 406 -16.18 -27.94 -19.46
N SER A 407 -16.45 -28.51 -20.64
CA SER A 407 -15.58 -29.52 -21.26
C SER A 407 -14.14 -29.07 -21.50
N ASN A 408 -13.90 -27.77 -21.73
CA ASN A 408 -12.54 -27.23 -21.95
C ASN A 408 -11.81 -26.92 -20.63
N TRP A 409 -12.51 -27.01 -19.51
CA TRP A 409 -12.06 -26.60 -18.18
C TRP A 409 -12.23 -27.71 -17.13
N THR A 410 -12.35 -28.96 -17.56
CA THR A 410 -12.51 -30.12 -16.65
C THR A 410 -11.37 -30.25 -15.65
N PHE A 411 -10.13 -29.97 -16.08
CA PHE A 411 -8.97 -29.96 -15.19
C PHE A 411 -9.13 -28.99 -14.01
N LEU A 412 -9.78 -27.84 -14.23
CA LEU A 412 -10.02 -26.84 -13.19
C LEU A 412 -11.06 -27.35 -12.20
N LEU A 413 -12.10 -28.04 -12.67
CA LEU A 413 -13.07 -28.71 -11.80
C LEU A 413 -12.41 -29.80 -10.97
N ASP A 414 -11.51 -30.60 -11.56
CA ASP A 414 -10.82 -31.67 -10.87
C ASP A 414 -9.93 -31.16 -9.72
N GLU A 415 -9.18 -30.07 -9.94
CA GLU A 415 -8.40 -29.43 -8.87
C GLU A 415 -9.31 -28.83 -7.80
N ALA A 416 -10.37 -28.12 -8.19
CA ALA A 416 -11.34 -27.57 -7.25
C ALA A 416 -11.97 -28.64 -6.36
N ILE A 417 -12.30 -29.82 -6.91
CA ILE A 417 -12.85 -30.96 -6.16
C ILE A 417 -11.84 -31.51 -5.16
N LYS A 418 -10.55 -31.59 -5.52
CA LYS A 418 -9.50 -32.02 -4.59
C LYS A 418 -9.44 -31.09 -3.38
N ASP A 419 -9.41 -29.78 -3.62
CA ASP A 419 -9.38 -28.77 -2.54
C ASP A 419 -10.64 -28.83 -1.67
N MET A 420 -11.81 -28.90 -2.31
CA MET A 420 -13.11 -29.11 -1.66
C MET A 420 -13.10 -30.29 -0.70
N ILE A 421 -12.61 -31.45 -1.15
CA ILE A 421 -12.52 -32.68 -0.36
C ILE A 421 -11.51 -32.56 0.78
N VAL A 422 -10.34 -31.98 0.52
CA VAL A 422 -9.29 -31.78 1.53
C VAL A 422 -9.85 -30.97 2.69
N VAL A 423 -10.46 -29.81 2.39
CA VAL A 423 -11.06 -28.95 3.40
C VAL A 423 -12.21 -29.65 4.11
N LEU A 424 -13.10 -30.35 3.39
CA LEU A 424 -14.23 -31.05 4.00
C LEU A 424 -13.80 -32.13 5.00
N ARG A 425 -12.66 -32.80 4.75
CA ARG A 425 -12.11 -33.83 5.65
C ARG A 425 -11.53 -33.24 6.94
N SER A 426 -10.89 -32.08 6.85
CA SER A 426 -10.30 -31.37 7.98
C SER A 426 -11.23 -30.32 8.56
N PHE A 427 -12.49 -30.26 8.13
CA PHE A 427 -13.42 -29.19 8.44
C PHE A 427 -13.69 -29.16 9.95
N GLN A 428 -13.00 -28.25 10.62
CA GLN A 428 -13.31 -27.76 11.96
C GLN A 428 -13.78 -26.33 11.73
N SER A 429 -14.98 -25.99 12.22
CA SER A 429 -15.56 -24.65 12.03
C SER A 429 -14.50 -23.59 12.27
N SER A 430 -14.06 -22.90 11.21
CA SER A 430 -13.15 -21.78 11.36
C SER A 430 -13.81 -20.69 12.21
N THR A 431 -13.00 -19.82 12.80
CA THR A 431 -13.51 -18.65 13.51
C THR A 431 -14.06 -17.67 12.48
N TYR A 432 -15.39 -17.69 12.30
CA TYR A 432 -16.16 -16.73 11.51
C TYR A 432 -17.33 -16.20 12.32
N ILE A 433 -17.90 -15.09 11.88
CA ILE A 433 -19.08 -14.48 12.48
C ILE A 433 -20.20 -14.53 11.45
N ILE A 434 -21.44 -14.74 11.91
CA ILE A 434 -22.62 -14.67 11.08
C ILE A 434 -23.27 -13.32 11.33
N GLN A 435 -23.38 -12.51 10.28
CA GLN A 435 -23.97 -11.17 10.36
C GLN A 435 -24.74 -10.87 9.08
N ASN A 436 -25.96 -10.34 9.22
CA ASN A 436 -26.81 -9.95 8.09
C ASN A 436 -26.98 -11.06 7.03
N ASP A 437 -27.26 -12.29 7.46
CA ASP A 437 -27.42 -13.45 6.58
C ASP A 437 -26.14 -13.81 5.79
N LYS A 438 -24.95 -13.46 6.29
CA LYS A 438 -23.66 -13.75 5.64
C LYS A 438 -22.60 -14.20 6.62
N ILE A 439 -21.63 -14.93 6.10
CA ILE A 439 -20.38 -15.23 6.78
C ILE A 439 -19.41 -14.08 6.57
N VAL A 440 -18.89 -13.56 7.67
CA VAL A 440 -17.95 -12.44 7.71
C VAL A 440 -16.74 -12.81 8.57
N TYR A 441 -15.62 -12.17 8.29
CA TYR A 441 -14.35 -12.43 8.97
C TYR A 441 -13.83 -11.17 9.64
N VAL A 442 -13.04 -11.34 10.69
CA VAL A 442 -12.26 -10.25 11.27
C VAL A 442 -10.97 -10.07 10.46
N GLU A 443 -10.78 -8.89 9.89
CA GLU A 443 -9.49 -8.46 9.30
C GLU A 443 -9.09 -7.08 9.81
N GLY A 444 -7.93 -6.99 10.45
CA GLY A 444 -7.48 -5.74 11.05
C GLY A 444 -8.47 -5.29 12.13
N GLU A 445 -8.95 -4.05 12.05
CA GLU A 445 -9.80 -3.40 13.07
C GLU A 445 -11.31 -3.62 12.83
N SER A 446 -11.68 -4.42 11.84
CA SER A 446 -13.08 -4.50 11.39
C SER A 446 -13.49 -5.91 10.97
N ILE A 447 -14.78 -6.14 11.11
CA ILE A 447 -15.47 -7.20 10.39
C ILE A 447 -15.53 -6.80 8.92
N VAL A 448 -14.97 -7.64 8.06
CA VAL A 448 -14.97 -7.45 6.60
C VAL A 448 -15.97 -8.41 5.96
N GLU A 449 -16.82 -7.83 5.12
CA GLU A 449 -17.74 -8.58 4.27
C GLU A 449 -17.04 -9.02 2.98
N ASN A 450 -17.54 -10.09 2.35
CA ASN A 450 -17.07 -10.59 1.05
C ASN A 450 -15.62 -11.12 1.03
N VAL A 451 -15.08 -11.50 2.19
CA VAL A 451 -13.82 -12.24 2.29
C VAL A 451 -14.08 -13.74 2.16
N VAL A 452 -13.17 -14.42 1.45
CA VAL A 452 -13.26 -15.85 1.14
C VAL A 452 -11.98 -16.54 1.56
N ARG A 453 -12.07 -17.48 2.49
CA ARG A 453 -10.98 -18.34 2.95
C ARG A 453 -11.08 -19.71 2.27
N GLY A 454 -10.97 -19.70 0.94
CA GLY A 454 -11.09 -20.90 0.12
C GLY A 454 -12.42 -21.63 0.32
N TYR A 455 -12.38 -22.96 0.23
CA TYR A 455 -13.57 -23.81 0.42
C TYR A 455 -14.03 -23.91 1.87
N ASP A 456 -13.26 -23.39 2.83
CA ASP A 456 -13.66 -23.36 4.23
C ASP A 456 -14.89 -22.45 4.40
N THR A 457 -14.86 -21.26 3.79
CA THR A 457 -16.02 -20.36 3.72
C THR A 457 -17.22 -21.03 3.03
N VAL A 458 -16.99 -21.74 1.92
CA VAL A 458 -18.04 -22.43 1.17
C VAL A 458 -18.76 -23.45 2.07
N TRP A 459 -18.00 -24.28 2.79
CA TRP A 459 -18.56 -25.28 3.69
C TRP A 459 -19.20 -24.69 4.94
N SER A 460 -18.68 -23.59 5.47
CA SER A 460 -19.35 -22.86 6.53
C SER A 460 -20.74 -22.35 6.10
N TYR A 461 -20.91 -21.88 4.86
CA TYR A 461 -22.24 -21.49 4.36
C TYR A 461 -23.21 -22.68 4.33
N TYR A 462 -22.75 -23.87 3.92
CA TYR A 462 -23.57 -25.08 3.95
C TYR A 462 -23.93 -25.51 5.38
N GLN A 463 -22.97 -25.47 6.30
CA GLN A 463 -23.18 -25.79 7.70
C GLN A 463 -24.20 -24.86 8.35
N GLU A 464 -24.03 -23.55 8.17
CA GLU A 464 -24.90 -22.56 8.82
C GLU A 464 -26.29 -22.48 8.19
N ASN A 465 -26.41 -22.82 6.90
CA ASN A 465 -27.72 -23.04 6.30
C ASN A 465 -28.44 -24.26 6.91
N GLN A 466 -27.73 -25.38 7.15
CA GLN A 466 -28.29 -26.54 7.85
C GLN A 466 -28.68 -26.22 9.30
N ASN A 467 -27.90 -25.37 9.98
CA ASN A 467 -28.19 -24.91 11.33
C ASN A 467 -29.34 -23.89 11.39
N GLY A 468 -29.80 -23.38 10.23
CA GLY A 468 -30.85 -22.38 10.14
C GLY A 468 -30.39 -20.93 10.41
N ASN A 469 -29.08 -20.71 10.52
CA ASN A 469 -28.49 -19.39 10.78
C ASN A 469 -28.28 -18.57 9.50
N ILE A 470 -28.27 -19.21 8.32
CA ILE A 470 -28.17 -18.57 7.00
C ILE A 470 -29.28 -19.07 6.07
N SER A 471 -29.86 -18.16 5.29
CA SER A 471 -30.93 -18.45 4.32
C SER A 471 -30.44 -19.26 3.11
N GLN A 472 -31.35 -19.98 2.48
CA GLN A 472 -31.08 -20.71 1.23
C GLN A 472 -30.56 -19.78 0.12
N ARG A 473 -31.11 -18.57 0.06
CA ARG A 473 -30.68 -17.55 -0.91
C ARG A 473 -29.22 -17.17 -0.70
N SER A 474 -28.81 -16.94 0.54
CA SER A 474 -27.43 -16.56 0.85
C SER A 474 -26.45 -17.71 0.61
N LEU A 475 -26.84 -18.96 0.89
CA LEU A 475 -26.07 -20.14 0.47
C LEU A 475 -25.82 -20.11 -1.05
N GLU A 476 -26.86 -19.96 -1.86
CA GLU A 476 -26.76 -19.92 -3.33
C GLU A 476 -25.93 -18.73 -3.84
N GLU A 477 -26.01 -17.59 -3.16
CA GLU A 477 -25.23 -16.39 -3.50
C GLU A 477 -23.73 -16.50 -3.12
N ASN A 478 -23.32 -17.44 -2.26
CA ASN A 478 -21.94 -17.49 -1.75
C ASN A 478 -21.19 -18.82 -1.98
N VAL A 479 -21.80 -19.78 -2.69
CA VAL A 479 -21.15 -21.05 -3.06
C VAL A 479 -20.87 -21.15 -4.56
N GLY A 480 -19.83 -21.91 -4.90
CA GLY A 480 -19.41 -22.15 -6.27
C GLY A 480 -18.00 -22.73 -6.33
N VAL A 481 -17.48 -22.90 -7.54
CA VAL A 481 -16.06 -23.23 -7.74
C VAL A 481 -15.25 -21.94 -7.68
N ILE A 482 -14.23 -21.91 -6.83
CA ILE A 482 -13.35 -20.74 -6.65
C ILE A 482 -12.25 -20.82 -7.70
N VAL A 483 -12.12 -19.76 -8.50
CA VAL A 483 -11.08 -19.66 -9.52
C VAL A 483 -10.15 -18.49 -9.20
N ASN A 484 -8.86 -18.81 -9.06
CA ASN A 484 -7.79 -17.81 -8.97
C ASN A 484 -7.58 -17.16 -10.35
N CYS A 485 -7.74 -15.84 -10.42
CA CYS A 485 -7.59 -15.05 -11.66
C CYS A 485 -6.17 -14.51 -11.89
N GLY A 486 -5.21 -14.95 -11.09
CA GLY A 486 -3.82 -14.48 -11.07
C GLY A 486 -3.40 -14.09 -9.65
N THR A 487 -2.10 -14.12 -9.40
CA THR A 487 -1.49 -13.69 -8.14
C THR A 487 -0.56 -12.52 -8.45
N PHE A 488 -0.73 -11.39 -7.76
CA PHE A 488 -0.01 -10.15 -8.04
C PHE A 488 0.71 -9.65 -6.78
N SER A 489 2.01 -9.41 -6.85
CA SER A 489 2.75 -8.86 -5.70
C SER A 489 2.33 -7.42 -5.41
N TYR A 490 2.07 -7.08 -4.14
CA TYR A 490 1.86 -5.67 -3.76
C TYR A 490 3.14 -4.85 -3.93
N ALA A 491 4.32 -5.48 -3.89
CA ALA A 491 5.59 -4.79 -4.07
C ALA A 491 5.72 -4.15 -5.45
N GLU A 492 5.03 -4.70 -6.46
CA GLU A 492 5.00 -4.16 -7.83
C GLU A 492 4.11 -2.91 -7.95
N MET A 493 3.09 -2.79 -7.10
CA MET A 493 2.06 -1.74 -7.20
C MET A 493 2.66 -0.32 -7.26
N PRO A 494 3.63 0.09 -6.40
CA PRO A 494 4.17 1.45 -6.46
C PRO A 494 4.92 1.78 -7.76
N HIS A 495 5.43 0.80 -8.52
CA HIS A 495 6.16 1.04 -9.76
C HIS A 495 5.28 1.60 -10.90
N ASP A 496 3.95 1.46 -10.79
CA ASP A 496 2.99 2.05 -11.74
C ASP A 496 2.75 3.55 -11.52
N PHE A 497 3.40 4.16 -10.52
CA PHE A 497 3.22 5.55 -10.15
C PHE A 497 4.40 6.42 -10.58
N ALA A 498 4.10 7.62 -11.08
CA ALA A 498 5.11 8.60 -11.48
C ALA A 498 5.83 9.23 -10.27
N TYR A 499 5.18 9.20 -9.10
CA TYR A 499 5.70 9.76 -7.86
C TYR A 499 5.12 9.04 -6.66
N ILE A 500 6.00 8.66 -5.72
CA ILE A 500 5.66 7.96 -4.48
C ILE A 500 6.07 8.84 -3.31
N THR A 501 5.11 9.08 -2.42
CA THR A 501 5.36 9.76 -1.15
C THR A 501 4.48 9.18 -0.06
N GLY A 502 4.66 9.62 1.18
CA GLY A 502 3.90 9.11 2.29
C GLY A 502 4.24 9.77 3.61
N VAL A 503 3.38 9.51 4.59
CA VAL A 503 3.54 9.99 5.96
C VAL A 503 3.52 8.81 6.92
N THR A 504 4.40 8.81 7.91
CA THR A 504 4.38 7.82 9.00
C THR A 504 4.80 8.48 10.32
N GLY A 505 4.64 7.80 11.44
CA GLY A 505 5.05 8.28 12.77
C GLY A 505 6.34 7.64 13.28
N THR A 506 6.86 6.67 12.52
CA THR A 506 7.85 5.72 12.98
C THR A 506 8.88 5.44 11.89
N LEU A 507 9.16 6.42 11.01
CA LEU A 507 10.17 6.30 9.95
C LEU A 507 11.56 6.01 10.56
N ARG A 508 11.87 6.59 11.72
CA ARG A 508 13.10 6.32 12.49
C ARG A 508 13.18 4.92 13.11
N ALA A 509 12.04 4.25 13.25
CA ALA A 509 11.97 2.91 13.84
C ALA A 509 12.10 1.81 12.77
N LEU A 510 12.18 2.18 11.48
CA LEU A 510 12.44 1.24 10.40
C LEU A 510 13.84 0.65 10.55
N ILE A 511 13.96 -0.64 10.25
CA ILE A 511 15.26 -1.32 10.23
C ILE A 511 16.02 -0.98 8.93
N ARG A 512 17.27 -1.44 8.87
CA ARG A 512 18.15 -1.17 7.72
C ARG A 512 17.58 -1.73 6.41
N THR A 513 17.13 -2.98 6.39
CA THR A 513 16.55 -3.63 5.21
C THR A 513 15.33 -2.87 4.67
N GLU A 514 14.41 -2.46 5.54
CA GLU A 514 13.25 -1.63 5.17
C GLU A 514 13.65 -0.28 4.57
N THR A 515 14.69 0.34 5.14
CA THR A 515 15.23 1.60 4.62
C THR A 515 15.90 1.41 3.26
N ASP A 516 16.61 0.30 3.08
CA ASP A 516 17.28 -0.07 1.83
C ASP A 516 16.24 -0.38 0.73
N ILE A 517 15.13 -1.07 1.05
CA ILE A 517 13.99 -1.28 0.15
C ILE A 517 13.44 0.07 -0.34
N LEU A 518 13.12 0.98 0.58
CA LEU A 518 12.58 2.30 0.21
C LEU A 518 13.53 3.06 -0.71
N LYS A 519 14.84 2.99 -0.43
CA LYS A 519 15.86 3.73 -1.17
C LYS A 519 16.18 3.13 -2.53
N TYR A 520 16.38 1.81 -2.61
CA TYR A 520 16.90 1.15 -3.82
C TYR A 520 15.79 0.59 -4.70
N VAL A 521 14.68 0.12 -4.14
CA VAL A 521 13.54 -0.40 -4.90
C VAL A 521 12.61 0.75 -5.31
N TYR A 522 12.17 1.56 -4.34
CA TYR A 522 11.20 2.63 -4.60
C TYR A 522 11.82 4.00 -4.88
N ASN A 523 13.16 4.07 -4.95
CA ASN A 523 13.91 5.31 -5.23
C ASN A 523 13.51 6.48 -4.32
N VAL A 524 13.20 6.20 -3.05
CA VAL A 524 12.95 7.23 -2.03
C VAL A 524 14.29 7.89 -1.71
N GLN A 525 14.46 9.12 -2.19
CA GLN A 525 15.73 9.85 -2.08
C GLN A 525 15.85 10.63 -0.78
N ASN A 526 14.71 11.09 -0.24
CA ASN A 526 14.68 11.97 0.92
C ASN A 526 13.72 11.45 2.00
N SER A 527 14.21 11.44 3.24
CA SER A 527 13.41 11.20 4.44
C SER A 527 13.47 12.46 5.31
N THR A 528 12.31 13.01 5.67
CA THR A 528 12.26 14.22 6.50
C THR A 528 11.56 13.95 7.80
N PHE A 529 12.15 14.40 8.90
CA PHE A 529 11.61 14.21 10.23
C PHE A 529 11.12 15.53 10.79
N MET A 530 9.81 15.65 10.98
CA MET A 530 9.22 16.87 11.51
C MET A 530 9.45 16.95 13.02
N PRO A 531 9.74 18.15 13.57
CA PRO A 531 9.63 18.36 14.99
C PRO A 531 8.15 18.24 15.39
N SER A 532 7.90 17.87 16.65
CA SER A 532 6.54 17.85 17.18
C SER A 532 5.88 19.22 16.99
N VAL A 533 4.63 19.21 16.52
CA VAL A 533 3.75 20.39 16.49
C VAL A 533 3.59 20.96 17.90
N PHE A 534 3.65 20.08 18.89
CA PHE A 534 3.49 20.36 20.31
C PHE A 534 4.85 20.45 20.99
N GLY A 535 4.91 20.99 22.20
CA GLY A 535 6.10 21.04 23.05
C GLY A 535 6.68 19.65 23.39
N ARG A 536 7.56 19.60 24.39
CA ARG A 536 8.17 18.32 24.80
C ARG A 536 7.08 17.34 25.26
N ASN A 537 7.29 16.07 24.93
CA ASN A 537 6.39 15.01 25.36
C ASN A 537 6.49 14.84 26.89
N ASN A 538 5.35 14.92 27.59
CA ASN A 538 5.26 14.85 29.06
C ASN A 538 4.96 13.43 29.59
N ARG A 539 5.26 12.39 28.80
CA ARG A 539 5.05 10.99 29.19
C ARG A 539 6.05 10.57 30.27
N ILE A 540 5.51 10.00 31.34
CA ILE A 540 6.28 9.31 32.37
C ILE A 540 6.50 7.86 31.90
N TYR A 541 7.73 7.54 31.52
CA TYR A 541 8.15 6.20 31.15
C TYR A 541 9.65 6.02 31.35
N ASN A 542 10.03 4.90 31.98
CA ASN A 542 11.41 4.46 32.12
C ASN A 542 11.50 2.97 31.80
N SER A 543 12.17 2.63 30.69
CA SER A 543 12.36 1.25 30.22
C SER A 543 13.05 0.31 31.23
N LYS A 544 13.72 0.86 32.25
CA LYS A 544 14.37 0.08 33.31
C LYS A 544 13.42 -0.42 34.40
N ASN A 545 12.33 0.31 34.65
CA ASN A 545 11.45 0.09 35.81
C ASN A 545 9.99 -0.18 35.40
N ASP A 546 9.59 0.26 34.22
CA ASP A 546 8.20 0.17 33.73
C ASP A 546 7.97 -1.02 32.80
N ILE A 547 8.89 -1.99 32.79
CA ILE A 547 8.71 -3.27 32.10
C ILE A 547 8.83 -4.38 33.12
N LEU A 548 7.73 -5.11 33.29
CA LEU A 548 7.60 -6.15 34.30
C LEU A 548 7.28 -7.47 33.61
N VAL A 549 7.98 -8.53 33.98
CA VAL A 549 7.73 -9.89 33.48
C VAL A 549 7.18 -10.73 34.63
N MET A 550 6.03 -11.37 34.40
CA MET A 550 5.25 -12.08 35.40
C MET A 550 5.03 -13.52 34.94
N ASN A 551 4.92 -14.43 35.90
CA ASN A 551 4.47 -15.80 35.64
C ASN A 551 2.94 -15.87 35.46
N GLU A 552 2.41 -17.02 35.02
CA GLU A 552 0.97 -17.20 34.76
C GLU A 552 0.09 -16.88 35.99
N SER A 553 0.52 -17.19 37.21
CA SER A 553 -0.25 -16.91 38.43
C SER A 553 -0.28 -15.43 38.82
N GLU A 554 0.78 -14.68 38.54
CA GLU A 554 0.93 -13.28 38.94
C GLU A 554 0.47 -12.28 37.87
N TYR A 555 0.43 -12.70 36.60
CA TYR A 555 0.20 -11.83 35.46
C TYR A 555 -1.11 -11.05 35.56
N PHE A 556 -2.26 -11.72 35.76
CA PHE A 556 -3.55 -11.03 35.90
C PHE A 556 -3.68 -10.26 37.21
N MET A 557 -3.10 -10.77 38.30
CA MET A 557 -3.06 -10.05 39.58
C MET A 557 -2.33 -8.70 39.43
N ARG A 558 -1.19 -8.68 38.73
CA ARG A 558 -0.40 -7.47 38.54
C ARG A 558 -1.08 -6.46 37.61
N ILE A 559 -1.75 -6.94 36.55
CA ILE A 559 -2.55 -6.09 35.66
C ILE A 559 -3.69 -5.45 36.46
N CYS A 560 -4.44 -6.22 37.25
CA CYS A 560 -5.54 -5.70 38.06
C CYS A 560 -5.02 -4.69 39.12
N GLY A 561 -3.90 -4.99 39.78
CA GLY A 561 -3.28 -4.07 40.74
C GLY A 561 -2.80 -2.75 40.11
N GLU A 562 -2.34 -2.78 38.85
CA GLU A 562 -2.01 -1.55 38.11
C GLU A 562 -3.27 -0.73 37.80
N ILE A 563 -4.34 -1.39 37.34
CA ILE A 563 -5.64 -0.74 37.11
C ILE A 563 -6.14 -0.09 38.39
N ASP A 564 -6.09 -0.78 39.52
CA ASP A 564 -6.47 -0.25 40.84
C ASP A 564 -5.65 0.99 41.22
N SER A 565 -4.32 0.91 41.09
CA SER A 565 -3.44 2.04 41.39
C SER A 565 -3.75 3.28 40.55
N VAL A 566 -4.02 3.09 39.25
CA VAL A 566 -4.32 4.19 38.34
C VAL A 566 -5.71 4.78 38.59
N CYS A 567 -6.71 3.93 38.81
CA CYS A 567 -8.08 4.39 39.09
C CYS A 567 -8.17 5.12 40.43
N ASN A 568 -7.47 4.65 41.46
CA ASN A 568 -7.39 5.32 42.77
C ASN A 568 -6.71 6.69 42.71
N ALA A 569 -5.90 6.95 41.67
CA ALA A 569 -5.31 8.24 41.38
C ALA A 569 -6.19 9.13 40.47
N ASP A 570 -7.46 8.75 40.26
CA ASP A 570 -8.41 9.44 39.38
C ASP A 570 -7.87 9.64 37.95
N CYS A 571 -6.97 8.75 37.51
CA CYS A 571 -6.48 8.66 36.14
C CYS A 571 -7.37 7.73 35.31
N ALA A 572 -7.23 7.80 34.00
CA ALA A 572 -7.90 6.89 33.06
C ALA A 572 -6.89 5.92 32.47
N ILE A 573 -7.29 4.67 32.21
CA ILE A 573 -6.38 3.61 31.75
C ILE A 573 -6.84 2.95 30.45
N LEU A 574 -5.90 2.80 29.52
CA LEU A 574 -6.02 1.98 28.30
C LEU A 574 -5.16 0.72 28.47
N VAL A 575 -5.78 -0.45 28.46
CA VAL A 575 -5.09 -1.74 28.60
C VAL A 575 -5.14 -2.50 27.28
N PHE A 576 -3.99 -2.74 26.67
CA PHE A 576 -3.87 -3.41 25.37
C PHE A 576 -3.46 -4.87 25.51
N PHE A 577 -4.31 -5.78 25.02
CA PHE A 577 -4.09 -7.23 24.98
C PHE A 577 -3.73 -7.71 23.58
N GLN A 578 -2.93 -8.78 23.47
CA GLN A 578 -2.48 -9.33 22.19
C GLN A 578 -3.66 -9.82 21.31
N SER A 579 -4.71 -10.38 21.92
CA SER A 579 -5.87 -10.95 21.23
C SER A 579 -7.16 -10.77 22.06
N GLU A 580 -8.31 -10.85 21.39
CA GLU A 580 -9.63 -10.87 22.05
C GLU A 580 -9.75 -12.05 23.03
N GLU A 581 -9.20 -13.22 22.69
CA GLU A 581 -9.18 -14.39 23.58
C GLU A 581 -8.47 -14.09 24.91
N ARG A 582 -7.29 -13.44 24.87
CA ARG A 582 -6.53 -13.09 26.09
C ARG A 582 -7.25 -12.01 26.89
N LEU A 583 -7.85 -11.03 26.20
CA LEU A 583 -8.66 -9.99 26.82
C LEU A 583 -9.84 -10.59 27.57
N MET A 584 -10.59 -11.50 26.95
CA MET A 584 -11.75 -12.14 27.56
C MET A 584 -11.35 -13.05 28.72
N LYS A 585 -10.23 -13.79 28.62
CA LYS A 585 -9.67 -14.55 29.76
C LYS A 585 -9.37 -13.66 30.97
N PHE A 586 -8.83 -12.46 30.74
CA PHE A 586 -8.61 -11.49 31.81
C PHE A 586 -9.94 -10.93 32.35
N TYR A 587 -10.85 -10.53 31.46
CA TYR A 587 -12.15 -10.00 31.84
C TYR A 587 -12.94 -11.01 32.70
N GLU A 588 -12.90 -12.29 32.35
CA GLU A 588 -13.58 -13.36 33.07
C GLU A 588 -12.88 -13.80 34.36
N SER A 589 -11.65 -13.35 34.59
CA SER A 589 -10.82 -13.83 35.69
C SER A 589 -11.38 -13.43 37.07
N PRO A 590 -11.12 -14.24 38.12
CA PRO A 590 -11.54 -13.90 39.49
C PRO A 590 -10.99 -12.55 39.96
N GLU A 591 -9.76 -12.22 39.56
CA GLU A 591 -9.05 -10.99 39.94
C GLU A 591 -9.74 -9.73 39.44
N PHE A 592 -10.43 -9.78 38.28
CA PHE A 592 -11.09 -8.63 37.67
C PHE A 592 -12.61 -8.54 37.96
N SER A 593 -13.17 -9.55 38.63
CA SER A 593 -14.62 -9.71 38.83
C SER A 593 -15.35 -8.48 39.40
N SER A 594 -14.73 -7.74 40.33
CA SER A 594 -15.33 -6.58 41.00
C SER A 594 -15.52 -5.34 40.10
N LYS A 595 -14.85 -5.28 38.94
CA LYS A 595 -14.81 -4.10 38.05
C LYS A 595 -15.56 -4.28 36.73
N LYS A 596 -16.17 -5.44 36.51
CA LYS A 596 -16.84 -5.80 35.24
C LYS A 596 -17.90 -4.79 34.79
N ASN A 597 -18.57 -4.11 35.72
CA ASN A 597 -19.64 -3.16 35.39
C ASN A 597 -19.13 -1.77 34.96
N ASP A 598 -17.87 -1.44 35.23
CA ASP A 598 -17.31 -0.09 35.04
C ASP A 598 -16.31 0.00 33.86
N VAL A 599 -16.11 -1.12 33.14
CA VAL A 599 -15.13 -1.24 32.06
C VAL A 599 -15.75 -1.11 30.67
N GLN A 600 -14.98 -0.54 29.74
CA GLN A 600 -15.29 -0.56 28.31
C GLN A 600 -14.39 -1.57 27.61
N ILE A 601 -14.96 -2.35 26.70
CA ILE A 601 -14.21 -3.29 25.87
C ILE A 601 -14.29 -2.82 24.43
N ILE A 602 -13.13 -2.67 23.79
CA ILE A 602 -13.01 -2.32 22.38
C ILE A 602 -12.27 -3.47 21.68
N THR A 603 -13.04 -4.31 21.01
CA THR A 603 -12.56 -5.40 20.16
C THR A 603 -13.02 -5.18 18.71
N GLU A 604 -12.50 -5.96 17.79
CA GLU A 604 -12.79 -5.92 16.36
C GLU A 604 -14.28 -6.18 16.06
N THR A 605 -14.96 -6.89 16.98
CA THR A 605 -16.37 -7.28 16.89
C THR A 605 -17.34 -6.17 17.34
N VAL A 606 -16.86 -5.15 18.06
CA VAL A 606 -17.67 -3.99 18.46
C VAL A 606 -18.04 -3.15 17.25
N SER A 607 -19.32 -2.77 17.14
CA SER A 607 -19.83 -1.97 16.02
C SER A 607 -19.12 -0.61 15.92
N VAL A 608 -18.94 -0.10 14.70
CA VAL A 608 -18.22 1.18 14.46
C VAL A 608 -18.82 2.34 15.26
N LYS A 609 -20.15 2.42 15.36
CA LYS A 609 -20.86 3.48 16.10
C LYS A 609 -20.60 3.43 17.60
N GLU A 610 -20.68 2.24 18.20
CA GLU A 610 -20.42 2.06 19.63
C GLU A 610 -18.94 2.27 19.94
N ARG A 611 -18.07 1.79 19.06
CA ARG A 611 -16.62 1.99 19.17
C ARG A 611 -16.26 3.47 19.20
N GLU A 612 -16.80 4.29 18.31
CA GLU A 612 -16.59 5.74 18.33
C GLU A 612 -17.05 6.37 19.64
N LEU A 613 -18.15 5.89 20.21
CA LEU A 613 -18.65 6.35 21.50
C LEU A 613 -17.70 5.96 22.65
N TYR A 614 -17.19 4.73 22.66
CA TYR A 614 -16.24 4.26 23.66
C TYR A 614 -14.90 5.00 23.56
N ILE A 615 -14.36 5.20 22.35
CA ILE A 615 -13.14 5.99 22.14
C ILE A 615 -13.30 7.41 22.70
N LYS A 616 -14.44 8.07 22.43
CA LYS A 616 -14.74 9.42 22.97
C LYS A 616 -14.85 9.44 24.49
N ARG A 617 -15.23 8.33 25.12
CA ARG A 617 -15.41 8.18 26.58
C ARG A 617 -14.17 7.61 27.28
N ALA A 618 -13.21 7.05 26.56
CA ALA A 618 -12.04 6.42 27.15
C ALA A 618 -11.19 7.41 27.98
N ALA A 619 -11.15 8.69 27.56
CA ALA A 619 -10.45 9.76 28.27
C ALA A 619 -11.32 10.49 29.33
N THR A 620 -12.03 9.72 30.16
CA THR A 620 -12.77 10.24 31.33
C THR A 620 -12.19 9.70 32.63
N ILE A 621 -12.23 10.50 33.71
CA ILE A 621 -11.69 10.15 35.04
C ILE A 621 -12.14 8.74 35.48
N GLY A 622 -11.19 7.94 35.98
CA GLY A 622 -11.44 6.60 36.49
C GLY A 622 -11.87 5.57 35.45
N ARG A 623 -11.87 5.92 34.15
CA ARG A 623 -12.33 5.01 33.10
C ARG A 623 -11.31 3.92 32.82
N ILE A 624 -11.79 2.69 32.80
CA ILE A 624 -11.03 1.51 32.37
C ILE A 624 -11.47 1.14 30.96
N THR A 625 -10.52 1.08 30.03
CA THR A 625 -10.78 0.65 28.65
C THR A 625 -9.83 -0.51 28.31
N LEU A 626 -10.38 -1.69 28.02
CA LEU A 626 -9.63 -2.85 27.53
C LEU A 626 -9.72 -2.88 26.00
N LEU A 627 -8.57 -3.04 25.34
CA LEU A 627 -8.46 -3.01 23.90
C LEU A 627 -7.63 -4.19 23.40
N THR A 628 -7.90 -4.64 22.18
CA THR A 628 -6.99 -5.55 21.48
C THR A 628 -5.84 -4.77 20.82
N ARG A 629 -4.75 -5.50 20.50
CA ARG A 629 -3.53 -5.03 19.82
C ARG A 629 -3.84 -4.12 18.63
N THR A 630 -4.88 -4.47 17.88
CA THR A 630 -5.26 -3.81 16.64
C THR A 630 -5.58 -2.32 16.82
N PHE A 631 -6.16 -1.95 17.97
CA PHE A 631 -6.48 -0.55 18.29
C PHE A 631 -5.30 0.25 18.86
N GLY A 632 -4.14 -0.40 18.99
CA GLY A 632 -2.85 0.26 19.21
C GLY A 632 -2.43 1.16 18.04
N ARG A 633 -3.09 1.03 16.89
CA ARG A 633 -2.84 1.76 15.64
C ARG A 633 -4.08 2.60 15.26
N GLY A 634 -3.87 3.76 14.62
CA GLY A 634 -4.95 4.48 13.88
C GLY A 634 -5.97 5.31 14.67
N ILE A 635 -6.14 5.07 15.97
CA ILE A 635 -7.19 5.73 16.78
C ILE A 635 -6.66 6.85 17.69
N ASP A 636 -7.41 7.95 17.83
CA ASP A 636 -7.06 9.04 18.73
C ASP A 636 -7.95 9.08 19.98
N PHE A 637 -7.32 9.17 21.15
CA PHE A 637 -7.98 9.23 22.47
C PHE A 637 -7.81 10.64 23.04
N VAL A 638 -8.55 11.60 22.49
CA VAL A 638 -8.41 13.01 22.84
C VAL A 638 -8.91 13.26 24.26
N CYS A 639 -8.03 13.71 25.15
CA CYS A 639 -8.40 14.15 26.49
C CYS A 639 -8.93 15.58 26.45
N ARG A 640 -10.19 15.77 26.88
CA ARG A 640 -10.79 17.11 27.05
C ARG A 640 -11.07 17.43 28.52
N ASN A 641 -10.72 16.53 29.43
CA ASN A 641 -11.02 16.65 30.84
C ASN A 641 -9.80 17.27 31.57
N GLN A 642 -9.93 18.52 31.99
CA GLN A 642 -8.84 19.25 32.67
C GLN A 642 -8.42 18.60 34.00
N GLN A 643 -9.38 18.06 34.76
CA GLN A 643 -9.08 17.39 36.03
C GLN A 643 -8.28 16.10 35.80
N LEU A 644 -8.59 15.35 34.75
CA LEU A 644 -7.81 14.18 34.35
C LEU A 644 -6.36 14.56 34.01
N LEU A 645 -6.14 15.67 33.28
CA LEU A 645 -4.79 16.14 32.96
C LEU A 645 -4.00 16.54 34.21
N ILE A 646 -4.65 17.20 35.18
CA ILE A 646 -4.04 17.56 36.48
C ILE A 646 -3.63 16.31 37.26
N ASN A 647 -4.42 15.24 37.18
CA ASN A 647 -4.17 13.99 37.89
C ASN A 647 -3.04 13.14 37.27
N GLY A 648 -2.46 13.57 36.15
CA GLY A 648 -1.39 12.83 35.44
C GLY A 648 -1.82 12.26 34.08
N GLY A 649 -3.07 12.47 33.68
CA GLY A 649 -3.60 12.16 32.36
C GLY A 649 -3.91 10.68 32.14
N MET A 650 -3.71 10.23 30.91
CA MET A 650 -3.97 8.84 30.50
C MET A 650 -2.79 7.94 30.85
N HIS A 651 -3.06 6.79 31.49
CA HIS A 651 -2.12 5.69 31.61
C HIS A 651 -2.34 4.69 30.47
N VAL A 652 -1.26 4.27 29.82
CA VAL A 652 -1.28 3.21 28.80
C VAL A 652 -0.56 1.99 29.36
N LEU A 653 -1.27 0.87 29.44
CA LEU A 653 -0.74 -0.42 29.86
C LEU A 653 -0.72 -1.38 28.67
N GLN A 654 0.46 -1.83 28.26
CA GLN A 654 0.63 -2.85 27.23
C GLN A 654 0.90 -4.21 27.89
N THR A 655 0.11 -5.23 27.57
CA THR A 655 0.20 -6.53 28.25
C THR A 655 0.99 -7.60 27.49
N PHE A 656 1.65 -7.23 26.38
CA PHE A 656 2.37 -8.15 25.50
C PHE A 656 3.58 -7.47 24.87
N PHE A 657 4.57 -8.23 24.41
CA PHE A 657 5.74 -7.67 23.75
C PHE A 657 5.48 -7.58 22.25
N SER A 658 5.50 -6.36 21.70
CA SER A 658 5.24 -6.14 20.27
C SER A 658 6.34 -6.74 19.40
N GLU A 659 5.94 -7.42 18.32
CA GLU A 659 6.86 -7.98 17.32
C GLU A 659 7.63 -6.89 16.58
N GLU A 660 6.98 -5.76 16.31
CA GLU A 660 7.56 -4.60 15.65
C GLU A 660 7.76 -3.46 16.66
N LEU A 661 8.94 -2.83 16.64
CA LEU A 661 9.23 -1.67 17.48
C LEU A 661 8.30 -0.48 17.14
N SER A 662 7.89 -0.34 15.87
CA SER A 662 6.95 0.68 15.42
C SER A 662 5.58 0.55 16.10
N GLU A 663 5.11 -0.67 16.36
CA GLU A 663 3.86 -0.93 17.06
C GLU A 663 3.91 -0.47 18.51
N GLU A 664 4.99 -0.82 19.21
CA GLU A 664 5.20 -0.44 20.61
C GLU A 664 5.17 1.08 20.76
N TYR A 665 5.89 1.81 19.89
CA TYR A 665 5.87 3.27 19.89
C TYR A 665 4.46 3.84 19.61
N GLN A 666 3.68 3.18 18.74
CA GLN A 666 2.32 3.60 18.43
C GLN A 666 1.34 3.37 19.59
N ILE A 667 1.45 2.24 20.30
CA ILE A 667 0.67 1.93 21.50
C ILE A 667 1.05 2.88 22.62
N MET A 668 2.35 2.99 22.93
CA MET A 668 2.86 3.92 23.93
C MET A 668 2.35 5.33 23.65
N GLY A 669 2.40 5.76 22.40
CA GLY A 669 1.93 7.05 21.91
C GLY A 669 0.42 7.29 22.02
N ARG A 670 -0.41 6.37 22.53
CA ARG A 670 -1.86 6.60 22.76
C ARG A 670 -2.15 7.45 24.00
N GLY A 671 -1.18 7.59 24.91
CA GLY A 671 -1.19 8.56 26.01
C GLY A 671 -0.23 9.73 25.77
N ALA A 672 -0.35 10.78 26.58
CA ALA A 672 0.53 11.96 26.58
C ALA A 672 0.72 12.61 25.18
N ARG A 673 -0.39 12.99 24.55
CA ARG A 673 -0.42 13.69 23.25
C ARG A 673 -0.64 15.19 23.45
N GLN A 674 -0.21 16.02 22.50
CA GLN A 674 -0.54 17.45 22.52
C GLN A 674 -0.13 18.22 23.79
N GLU A 675 1.04 17.90 24.36
CA GLU A 675 1.52 18.38 25.69
C GLU A 675 0.79 17.80 26.91
N ASP A 676 -0.19 16.92 26.71
CA ASP A 676 -0.85 16.23 27.82
C ASP A 676 0.15 15.39 28.62
N TYR A 677 -0.10 15.32 29.93
CA TYR A 677 0.54 14.35 30.79
C TYR A 677 0.00 12.94 30.51
N GLY A 678 0.83 11.94 30.76
CA GLY A 678 0.43 10.55 30.69
C GLY A 678 1.56 9.65 31.16
N SER A 679 1.25 8.37 31.32
CA SER A 679 2.24 7.37 31.74
C SER A 679 2.10 6.11 30.91
N TYR A 680 3.18 5.34 30.83
CA TYR A 680 3.22 4.09 30.07
C TYR A 680 3.92 3.00 30.86
N ARG A 681 3.37 1.79 30.83
CA ARG A 681 3.95 0.59 31.45
C ARG A 681 3.68 -0.65 30.60
N MET A 682 4.55 -1.63 30.72
CA MET A 682 4.45 -2.91 30.07
C MET A 682 4.47 -4.04 31.11
N ILE A 683 3.47 -4.92 31.07
CA ILE A 683 3.41 -6.14 31.91
C ILE A 683 3.35 -7.34 30.97
N LEU A 684 4.38 -8.18 31.01
CA LEU A 684 4.57 -9.29 30.09
C LEU A 684 4.36 -10.62 30.81
N LEU A 685 3.78 -11.59 30.11
CA LEU A 685 3.79 -12.98 30.55
C LEU A 685 5.11 -13.62 30.11
N ASP A 686 5.82 -14.24 31.04
CA ASP A 686 7.14 -14.84 30.80
C ASP A 686 7.16 -15.85 29.65
N LYS A 687 6.15 -16.73 29.60
CA LYS A 687 5.96 -17.75 28.57
C LYS A 687 5.78 -17.16 27.17
N ASP A 688 5.20 -15.97 27.07
CA ASP A 688 4.99 -15.31 25.78
C ASP A 688 6.33 -14.74 25.21
N LEU A 689 7.45 -14.81 25.95
CA LEU A 689 8.78 -14.40 25.48
C LEU A 689 9.57 -15.54 24.80
N GLU A 690 9.02 -16.75 24.75
CA GLU A 690 9.64 -17.92 24.11
C GLU A 690 10.01 -17.67 22.64
N TRP A 691 9.19 -16.91 21.90
CA TRP A 691 9.48 -16.63 20.49
C TRP A 691 10.73 -15.75 20.29
N ILE A 692 11.16 -15.02 21.31
CA ILE A 692 12.35 -14.13 21.26
C ILE A 692 13.58 -14.84 21.81
N LEU A 693 13.41 -15.52 22.94
CA LEU A 693 14.50 -16.15 23.69
C LEU A 693 14.74 -17.62 23.28
N GLY A 694 13.88 -18.17 22.41
CA GLY A 694 13.92 -19.56 21.98
C GLY A 694 13.39 -20.54 23.01
N SER A 695 13.51 -21.84 22.72
CA SER A 695 13.02 -22.93 23.59
C SER A 695 13.68 -22.97 24.97
N THR A 696 14.84 -22.32 25.14
CA THR A 696 15.58 -22.20 26.41
C THR A 696 15.21 -20.94 27.21
N TRP A 697 14.10 -20.25 26.87
CA TRP A 697 13.70 -18.99 27.52
C TRP A 697 13.62 -19.06 29.05
N ARG A 698 13.26 -20.21 29.62
CA ARG A 698 13.18 -20.42 31.08
C ARG A 698 14.54 -20.29 31.77
N GLU A 699 15.63 -20.61 31.06
CA GLU A 699 16.99 -20.50 31.55
C GLU A 699 17.60 -19.13 31.24
N GLU A 700 17.25 -18.55 30.09
CA GLU A 700 17.77 -17.26 29.63
C GLU A 700 17.12 -16.06 30.34
N LEU A 701 15.80 -16.07 30.52
CA LEU A 701 15.07 -14.94 31.10
C LEU A 701 15.56 -14.54 32.51
N PRO A 702 15.85 -15.47 33.45
CA PRO A 702 16.40 -15.09 34.76
C PRO A 702 17.80 -14.45 34.70
N LYS A 703 18.58 -14.72 33.64
CA LYS A 703 19.91 -14.12 33.43
C LYS A 703 19.80 -12.65 33.00
N ILE A 704 18.66 -12.27 32.41
CA ILE A 704 18.38 -10.95 31.89
C ILE A 704 17.48 -10.22 32.91
N SER A 705 18.06 -9.56 33.91
CA SER A 705 17.30 -8.88 34.96
C SER A 705 17.67 -7.40 35.14
N GLY A 706 16.75 -6.66 35.76
CA GLY A 706 16.94 -5.25 36.07
C GLY A 706 17.05 -4.37 34.84
N THR A 707 18.04 -3.47 34.82
CA THR A 707 18.10 -2.38 33.84
C THR A 707 18.42 -2.81 32.41
N ALA A 708 18.87 -4.06 32.20
CA ALA A 708 19.22 -4.58 30.88
C ALA A 708 18.06 -5.31 30.18
N LEU A 709 16.97 -5.61 30.91
CA LEU A 709 15.85 -6.44 30.42
C LEU A 709 15.30 -5.97 29.08
N TYR A 710 14.87 -4.71 29.00
CA TYR A 710 14.31 -4.17 27.78
C TYR A 710 15.30 -4.15 26.62
N GLU A 711 16.53 -3.72 26.88
CA GLU A 711 17.56 -3.57 25.84
C GLU A 711 17.89 -4.92 25.19
N THR A 712 18.04 -5.97 25.99
CA THR A 712 18.30 -7.33 25.49
C THR A 712 17.11 -7.88 24.70
N LEU A 713 15.88 -7.75 25.21
CA LEU A 713 14.68 -8.20 24.49
C LEU A 713 14.50 -7.44 23.16
N ASN A 714 14.74 -6.13 23.16
CA ASN A 714 14.64 -5.29 21.96
C ASN A 714 15.71 -5.65 20.92
N GLN A 715 16.95 -5.93 21.34
CA GLN A 715 18.00 -6.39 20.43
C GLN A 715 17.65 -7.73 19.78
N ALA A 716 17.18 -8.70 20.57
CA ALA A 716 16.75 -10.00 20.06
C ALA A 716 15.55 -9.88 19.11
N ARG A 717 14.54 -9.06 19.45
CA ARG A 717 13.42 -8.72 18.56
C ARG A 717 13.91 -8.18 17.22
N ASN A 718 14.80 -7.19 17.24
CA ASN A 718 15.28 -6.55 16.02
C ASN A 718 16.07 -7.54 15.15
N ALA A 719 16.88 -8.43 15.74
CA ALA A 719 17.59 -9.46 15.00
C ALA A 719 16.65 -10.46 14.32
N ILE A 720 15.60 -10.91 15.02
CA ILE A 720 14.57 -11.79 14.44
C ILE A 720 13.84 -11.07 13.31
N TYR A 721 13.45 -9.82 13.52
CA TYR A 721 12.72 -9.04 12.53
C TYR A 721 13.57 -8.73 11.29
N GLU A 722 14.88 -8.46 11.46
CA GLU A 722 15.83 -8.24 10.36
C GLU A 722 16.03 -9.52 9.54
N SER A 723 16.16 -10.68 10.18
CA SER A 723 16.20 -11.98 9.51
C SER A 723 14.93 -12.25 8.69
N LYS A 724 13.75 -11.98 9.27
CA LYS A 724 12.47 -12.06 8.54
C LYS A 724 12.47 -11.14 7.31
N CYS A 725 12.95 -9.90 7.44
CA CYS A 725 12.97 -8.95 6.33
C CYS A 725 13.97 -9.31 5.22
N ALA A 726 15.16 -9.83 5.57
CA ALA A 726 16.12 -10.31 4.57
C ALA A 726 15.54 -11.48 3.75
N ALA A 727 14.79 -12.38 4.39
CA ALA A 727 14.08 -13.44 3.68
C ALA A 727 13.02 -12.89 2.70
N LYS A 728 12.36 -11.75 3.01
CA LYS A 728 11.43 -11.09 2.09
C LYS A 728 12.14 -10.60 0.83
N GLU A 729 13.29 -9.96 0.99
CA GLU A 729 14.09 -9.43 -0.14
C GLU A 729 14.51 -10.57 -1.08
N LEU A 730 15.04 -11.67 -0.53
CA LEU A 730 15.34 -12.89 -1.28
C LEU A 730 14.11 -13.45 -2.00
N SER A 731 12.97 -13.56 -1.32
CA SER A 731 11.74 -14.08 -1.94
C SER A 731 11.23 -13.21 -3.09
N ILE A 732 11.33 -11.87 -2.97
CA ILE A 732 10.85 -10.92 -3.98
C ILE A 732 11.84 -10.81 -5.15
N GLU A 733 13.14 -10.80 -4.90
CA GLU A 733 14.16 -10.90 -5.96
C GLU A 733 13.98 -12.20 -6.78
N GLN A 734 13.67 -13.31 -6.11
CA GLN A 734 13.31 -14.58 -6.74
C GLN A 734 12.01 -14.51 -7.56
N PHE A 735 11.01 -13.71 -7.14
CA PHE A 735 9.81 -13.45 -7.94
C PHE A 735 10.06 -12.55 -9.16
N THR A 736 11.11 -11.72 -9.14
CA THR A 736 11.41 -10.76 -10.23
C THR A 736 12.37 -11.31 -11.30
N GLN A 737 13.13 -12.37 -11.02
CA GLN A 737 13.97 -13.06 -12.01
C GLN A 737 13.44 -14.46 -12.34
N THR A 738 12.25 -14.55 -12.93
CA THR A 738 11.82 -15.80 -13.54
C THR A 738 12.81 -16.22 -14.64
N SER A 739 13.47 -17.36 -14.46
CA SER A 739 14.41 -17.90 -15.44
C SER A 739 13.66 -18.49 -16.64
N HIS A 740 13.83 -17.89 -17.83
CA HIS A 740 13.15 -18.29 -19.05
C HIS A 740 14.06 -19.20 -19.89
N ILE A 741 13.75 -20.50 -19.93
CA ILE A 741 14.58 -21.53 -20.58
C ILE A 741 13.94 -21.99 -21.89
N VAL A 742 14.70 -22.00 -22.98
CA VAL A 742 14.25 -22.54 -24.27
C VAL A 742 14.87 -23.92 -24.50
N LEU A 743 14.04 -24.94 -24.69
CA LEU A 743 14.48 -26.28 -25.05
C LEU A 743 14.19 -26.58 -26.52
N LEU A 744 15.25 -26.61 -27.33
CA LEU A 744 15.22 -27.00 -28.74
C LEU A 744 15.30 -28.52 -28.85
N MET A 745 14.34 -29.13 -29.53
CA MET A 745 14.30 -30.58 -29.75
C MET A 745 14.04 -30.90 -31.21
N ASP A 746 14.80 -31.84 -31.77
CA ASP A 746 14.53 -32.37 -33.09
C ASP A 746 13.27 -33.26 -33.11
N ALA A 747 12.53 -33.19 -34.22
CA ALA A 747 11.44 -34.10 -34.53
C ALA A 747 11.38 -34.46 -36.03
N THR A 748 12.53 -34.66 -36.68
CA THR A 748 12.54 -35.26 -38.02
C THR A 748 12.28 -36.77 -37.96
N GLY A 749 12.21 -37.41 -39.13
CA GLY A 749 11.99 -38.85 -39.23
C GLY A 749 13.06 -39.70 -38.52
N SER A 750 14.32 -39.25 -38.42
CA SER A 750 15.39 -40.02 -37.75
C SER A 750 15.19 -40.08 -36.22
N MET A 751 14.46 -39.11 -35.66
CA MET A 751 14.05 -39.12 -34.26
C MET A 751 12.94 -40.11 -33.92
N SER A 752 12.40 -40.90 -34.87
CA SER A 752 11.25 -41.79 -34.60
C SER A 752 11.47 -42.76 -33.44
N ASN A 753 12.68 -43.28 -33.29
CA ASN A 753 13.04 -44.25 -32.24
C ASN A 753 13.37 -43.58 -30.90
N PHE A 754 13.55 -42.26 -30.91
CA PHE A 754 14.16 -41.49 -29.83
C PHE A 754 13.20 -40.47 -29.22
N LEU A 755 12.23 -40.01 -29.99
CA LEU A 755 11.31 -38.94 -29.61
C LEU A 755 10.45 -39.33 -28.40
N SER A 756 9.99 -40.58 -28.29
CA SER A 756 9.21 -41.01 -27.12
C SER A 756 10.04 -40.98 -25.83
N ALA A 757 11.29 -41.43 -25.89
CA ALA A 757 12.20 -41.39 -24.75
C ALA A 757 12.55 -39.93 -24.38
N ALA A 758 12.85 -39.09 -25.38
CA ALA A 758 13.12 -37.67 -25.18
C ALA A 758 11.94 -36.93 -24.54
N LYS A 759 10.69 -37.26 -24.91
CA LYS A 759 9.49 -36.67 -24.29
C LYS A 759 9.38 -36.99 -22.80
N GLU A 760 9.59 -38.24 -22.40
CA GLU A 760 9.52 -38.64 -20.99
C GLU A 760 10.66 -38.05 -20.17
N ILE A 761 11.88 -37.97 -20.73
CA ILE A 761 13.03 -37.34 -20.07
C ILE A 761 12.73 -35.86 -19.80
N VAL A 762 12.17 -35.15 -20.78
CA VAL A 762 11.81 -33.73 -20.64
C VAL A 762 10.71 -33.49 -19.61
N CYS A 763 9.75 -34.40 -19.47
CA CYS A 763 8.77 -34.30 -18.40
C CYS A 763 9.41 -34.57 -17.03
N THR A 764 10.25 -35.61 -16.94
CA THR A 764 10.89 -36.03 -15.70
C THR A 764 11.86 -34.97 -15.17
N MET A 765 12.68 -34.35 -16.03
CA MET A 765 13.60 -33.28 -15.63
C MET A 765 12.83 -32.07 -15.07
N PHE A 766 11.70 -31.72 -15.68
CA PHE A 766 10.88 -30.59 -15.23
C PHE A 766 10.27 -30.87 -13.85
N GLU A 767 9.75 -32.08 -13.67
CA GLU A 767 9.18 -32.55 -12.40
C GLU A 767 10.24 -32.56 -11.29
N ARG A 768 11.44 -33.10 -11.55
CA ARG A 768 12.52 -33.14 -10.56
C ARG A 768 13.08 -31.75 -10.22
N ALA A 769 13.28 -30.89 -11.21
CA ALA A 769 13.69 -29.50 -10.99
C ALA A 769 12.67 -28.78 -10.08
N SER A 770 11.38 -28.92 -10.40
CA SER A 770 10.30 -28.34 -9.61
C SER A 770 10.25 -28.88 -8.18
N ASP A 771 10.57 -30.16 -7.97
CA ASP A 771 10.56 -30.77 -6.63
C ASP A 771 11.70 -30.25 -5.74
N ILE A 772 12.91 -30.13 -6.29
CA ILE A 772 14.06 -29.55 -5.58
C ILE A 772 13.83 -28.09 -5.20
N LEU A 773 13.28 -27.29 -6.13
CA LEU A 773 12.99 -25.88 -5.87
C LEU A 773 11.96 -25.73 -4.73
N LYS A 774 10.92 -26.58 -4.69
CA LYS A 774 9.95 -26.59 -3.58
C LYS A 774 10.58 -26.94 -2.24
N GLU A 775 11.51 -27.89 -2.21
CA GLU A 775 12.21 -28.26 -0.98
C GLU A 775 13.14 -27.17 -0.45
N GLN A 776 13.70 -26.36 -1.35
CA GLN A 776 14.45 -25.14 -1.01
C GLN A 776 13.54 -23.95 -0.65
N MET A 777 12.22 -24.18 -0.51
CA MET A 777 11.21 -23.13 -0.29
C MET A 777 11.16 -22.05 -1.38
N LEU A 778 11.63 -22.36 -2.59
CA LEU A 778 11.56 -21.48 -3.76
C LEU A 778 10.21 -21.64 -4.49
N PRO A 779 9.66 -20.56 -5.07
CA PRO A 779 8.41 -20.63 -5.83
C PRO A 779 8.51 -21.62 -7.00
N SER A 780 7.44 -22.39 -7.25
CA SER A 780 7.42 -23.38 -8.34
C SER A 780 7.44 -22.76 -9.75
N ASP A 781 7.18 -21.45 -9.86
CA ASP A 781 7.17 -20.67 -11.09
C ASP A 781 8.44 -19.81 -11.26
N ILE A 782 9.48 -20.03 -10.43
CA ILE A 782 10.78 -19.37 -10.53
C ILE A 782 11.50 -19.62 -11.86
N PHE A 783 11.12 -20.68 -12.60
CA PHE A 783 11.53 -20.88 -13.99
C PHE A 783 10.33 -21.23 -14.88
N GLN A 784 10.44 -20.83 -16.15
CA GLN A 784 9.50 -21.18 -17.21
C GLN A 784 10.25 -21.89 -18.33
N LEU A 785 9.69 -23.00 -18.81
CA LEU A 785 10.25 -23.75 -19.94
C LEU A 785 9.38 -23.56 -21.18
N GLN A 786 10.00 -23.26 -22.31
CA GLN A 786 9.37 -23.33 -23.63
C GLN A 786 10.04 -24.42 -24.46
N ILE A 787 9.28 -25.43 -24.85
CA ILE A 787 9.75 -26.46 -25.78
C ILE A 787 9.53 -25.96 -27.21
N VAL A 788 10.58 -26.06 -28.00
CA VAL A 788 10.63 -25.63 -29.39
C VAL A 788 11.07 -26.82 -30.23
N ILE A 789 10.15 -27.29 -31.06
CA ILE A 789 10.38 -28.37 -32.00
C ILE A 789 10.83 -27.78 -33.33
N TYR A 790 12.02 -28.14 -33.78
CA TYR A 790 12.49 -27.83 -35.13
C TYR A 790 12.48 -29.07 -36.01
N ARG A 791 12.34 -28.86 -37.32
CA ARG A 791 12.43 -29.87 -38.38
C ARG A 791 13.16 -29.28 -39.58
N ASN A 792 13.18 -29.96 -40.71
CA ASN A 792 13.94 -29.54 -41.89
C ASN A 792 13.11 -28.80 -42.96
N TYR A 793 13.77 -28.22 -43.97
CA TYR A 793 13.16 -27.41 -45.04
C TYR A 793 12.22 -28.17 -46.00
N ASN A 794 12.09 -29.49 -45.84
CA ASN A 794 11.00 -30.27 -46.45
C ASN A 794 9.67 -30.19 -45.67
N SER A 795 9.66 -29.49 -44.53
CA SER A 795 8.47 -29.16 -43.77
C SER A 795 7.93 -27.77 -44.13
N LYS A 796 6.61 -27.62 -44.13
CA LYS A 796 5.93 -26.30 -44.29
C LYS A 796 6.21 -25.41 -43.06
N GLU A 797 6.02 -24.10 -43.18
CA GLU A 797 6.28 -23.10 -42.12
C GLU A 797 5.66 -23.43 -40.74
N ASN A 798 4.46 -24.00 -40.73
CA ASN A 798 3.75 -24.37 -39.50
C ASN A 798 4.29 -25.65 -38.84
N LYS A 799 5.14 -26.41 -39.54
CA LYS A 799 5.74 -27.67 -39.07
C LYS A 799 7.26 -27.60 -38.92
N ILE A 800 7.94 -26.76 -39.69
CA ILE A 800 9.41 -26.57 -39.54
C ILE A 800 9.78 -26.02 -38.17
N LEU A 801 8.87 -25.26 -37.53
CA LEU A 801 9.04 -24.75 -36.17
C LEU A 801 7.68 -24.74 -35.44
N GLN A 802 7.58 -25.50 -34.35
CA GLN A 802 6.46 -25.46 -33.42
C GLN A 802 6.99 -25.14 -32.02
N ALA A 803 6.29 -24.30 -31.25
CA ALA A 803 6.71 -23.96 -29.89
C ALA A 803 5.51 -24.07 -28.95
N SER A 804 5.74 -24.53 -27.73
CA SER A 804 4.76 -24.47 -26.64
C SER A 804 4.57 -23.03 -26.16
N SER A 805 3.54 -22.80 -25.34
CA SER A 805 3.54 -21.66 -24.40
C SER A 805 4.74 -21.77 -23.44
N TRP A 806 5.02 -20.68 -22.73
CA TRP A 806 5.86 -20.77 -21.54
C TRP A 806 5.10 -21.55 -20.48
N GLU A 807 5.68 -22.64 -19.99
CA GLU A 807 5.02 -23.52 -19.03
C GLU A 807 5.75 -23.53 -17.68
N THR A 808 4.95 -23.52 -16.62
CA THR A 808 5.38 -23.71 -15.22
C THR A 808 4.98 -25.09 -14.67
N LYS A 809 4.36 -25.94 -15.51
CA LYS A 809 3.83 -27.25 -15.10
C LYS A 809 4.13 -28.32 -16.14
N ALA A 810 4.66 -29.45 -15.69
CA ALA A 810 4.99 -30.61 -16.54
C ALA A 810 3.80 -31.14 -17.34
N ASN A 811 2.58 -31.13 -16.79
CA ASN A 811 1.40 -31.65 -17.48
C ASN A 811 1.07 -30.90 -18.78
N ASN A 812 1.27 -29.59 -18.82
CA ASN A 812 1.01 -28.80 -20.03
C ASN A 812 2.08 -29.08 -21.10
N LEU A 813 3.34 -29.23 -20.69
CA LEU A 813 4.42 -29.65 -21.57
C LEU A 813 4.15 -31.04 -22.16
N ARG A 814 3.70 -31.98 -21.31
CA ARG A 814 3.30 -33.33 -21.72
C ARG A 814 2.17 -33.29 -22.75
N ALA A 815 1.15 -32.45 -22.52
CA ALA A 815 0.06 -32.26 -23.47
C ALA A 815 0.56 -31.73 -24.83
N PHE A 816 1.43 -30.72 -24.85
CA PHE A 816 2.04 -30.21 -26.07
C PHE A 816 2.88 -31.27 -26.78
N LEU A 817 3.79 -31.93 -26.07
CA LEU A 817 4.67 -32.97 -26.61
C LEU A 817 3.89 -34.16 -27.19
N ASN A 818 2.75 -34.53 -26.62
CA ASN A 818 1.88 -35.58 -27.15
C ASN A 818 1.30 -35.24 -28.53
N THR A 819 1.23 -33.96 -28.92
CA THR A 819 0.81 -33.56 -30.26
C THR A 819 1.92 -33.67 -31.32
N ILE A 820 3.16 -33.88 -30.91
CA ILE A 820 4.34 -33.86 -31.79
C ILE A 820 4.63 -35.25 -32.34
N ASN A 821 4.64 -35.36 -33.66
CA ASN A 821 5.05 -36.56 -34.39
C ASN A 821 6.32 -36.30 -35.21
N PRO A 822 7.19 -37.32 -35.40
CA PRO A 822 8.37 -37.20 -36.24
C PRO A 822 7.94 -37.08 -37.71
N GLU A 823 8.40 -36.05 -38.41
CA GLU A 823 8.11 -35.83 -39.84
C GLU A 823 9.20 -35.02 -40.55
N GLY A 824 9.35 -35.20 -41.86
CA GLY A 824 10.42 -34.55 -42.62
C GLY A 824 11.81 -35.15 -42.35
N GLY A 825 12.87 -34.37 -42.64
CA GLY A 825 14.27 -34.79 -42.46
C GLY A 825 15.03 -34.93 -43.78
N TRP A 826 16.31 -34.53 -43.79
CA TRP A 826 17.20 -34.50 -44.97
C TRP A 826 18.68 -34.49 -44.56
N GLY A 827 19.11 -35.48 -43.78
CA GLY A 827 20.47 -35.52 -43.23
C GLY A 827 20.67 -34.42 -42.19
N ARG A 828 21.56 -33.45 -42.45
CA ARG A 828 21.71 -32.23 -41.62
C ARG A 828 20.38 -31.52 -41.39
N GLU A 829 20.14 -30.99 -40.20
CA GLU A 829 18.85 -30.48 -39.73
C GLU A 829 18.82 -28.98 -39.50
N ALA A 830 17.61 -28.40 -39.49
CA ALA A 830 17.44 -26.96 -39.42
C ALA A 830 17.53 -26.41 -37.98
N ILE A 831 18.59 -26.75 -37.26
CA ILE A 831 18.89 -26.21 -35.91
C ILE A 831 18.92 -24.69 -35.93
N GLU A 832 19.35 -24.07 -37.04
CA GLU A 832 19.34 -22.63 -37.23
C GLU A 832 17.96 -21.99 -37.05
N ILE A 833 16.88 -22.73 -37.35
CA ILE A 833 15.51 -22.26 -37.17
C ILE A 833 15.12 -22.25 -35.68
N GLY A 834 15.59 -23.23 -34.91
CA GLY A 834 15.46 -23.26 -33.46
C GLY A 834 16.24 -22.13 -32.78
N LEU A 835 17.51 -21.94 -33.16
CA LEU A 835 18.35 -20.86 -32.62
C LEU A 835 17.81 -19.47 -32.97
N TRP A 836 17.27 -19.27 -34.17
CA TRP A 836 16.60 -18.03 -34.54
C TRP A 836 15.41 -17.71 -33.62
N HIS A 837 14.63 -18.73 -33.23
CA HIS A 837 13.55 -18.54 -32.27
C HIS A 837 14.08 -18.13 -30.90
N ALA A 838 15.15 -18.76 -30.42
CA ALA A 838 15.81 -18.38 -29.17
C ALA A 838 16.31 -16.92 -29.21
N VAL A 839 16.97 -16.50 -30.29
CA VAL A 839 17.38 -15.11 -30.50
C VAL A 839 16.17 -14.17 -30.45
N LYS A 840 15.07 -14.50 -31.12
CA LYS A 840 13.84 -13.69 -31.06
C LYS A 840 13.28 -13.57 -29.64
N LYS A 841 13.35 -14.63 -28.83
CA LYS A 841 12.89 -14.58 -27.43
C LYS A 841 13.81 -13.75 -26.53
N SER A 842 15.13 -13.79 -26.77
CA SER A 842 16.10 -12.92 -26.09
C SER A 842 15.96 -11.43 -26.41
N GLU A 843 15.14 -11.03 -27.39
CA GLU A 843 14.87 -9.62 -27.72
C GLU A 843 13.63 -9.05 -26.99
N THR A 844 12.94 -9.88 -26.21
CA THR A 844 11.71 -9.48 -25.49
C THR A 844 12.01 -8.95 -24.08
N LYS A 845 11.03 -8.30 -23.43
CA LYS A 845 11.15 -7.79 -22.05
C LYS A 845 11.55 -8.89 -21.05
N ASN A 846 11.18 -10.14 -21.35
CA ASN A 846 11.54 -11.34 -20.60
C ASN A 846 12.61 -12.10 -21.40
N SER A 847 13.87 -11.66 -21.28
CA SER A 847 14.98 -12.33 -21.97
C SER A 847 15.15 -13.76 -21.47
N ILE A 848 15.58 -14.65 -22.36
CA ILE A 848 15.89 -16.04 -22.00
C ILE A 848 17.22 -16.10 -21.25
N SER A 849 17.32 -17.04 -20.30
CA SER A 849 18.51 -17.26 -19.48
C SER A 849 19.48 -18.25 -20.15
N GLN A 850 18.97 -19.28 -20.81
CA GLN A 850 19.76 -20.32 -21.45
C GLN A 850 18.96 -21.05 -22.54
N VAL A 851 19.68 -21.78 -23.41
CA VAL A 851 19.12 -22.66 -24.43
C VAL A 851 19.64 -24.09 -24.22
N ILE A 852 18.74 -25.06 -24.29
CA ILE A 852 19.06 -26.49 -24.22
C ILE A 852 18.72 -27.12 -25.57
N LEU A 853 19.71 -27.66 -26.27
CA LEU A 853 19.59 -28.26 -27.60
C LEU A 853 19.75 -29.77 -27.51
N ILE A 854 18.72 -30.50 -27.97
CA ILE A 854 18.72 -31.96 -28.10
C ILE A 854 18.48 -32.32 -29.57
N GLY A 855 19.32 -33.19 -30.15
CA GLY A 855 19.14 -33.66 -31.53
C GLY A 855 20.08 -34.80 -31.91
N ASP A 856 19.79 -35.46 -33.03
CA ASP A 856 20.53 -36.61 -33.55
C ASP A 856 21.37 -36.30 -34.81
N ALA A 857 21.17 -35.14 -35.43
CA ALA A 857 21.91 -34.70 -36.62
C ALA A 857 22.56 -33.30 -36.48
N PRO A 858 23.66 -33.04 -37.20
CA PRO A 858 24.32 -31.73 -37.21
C PRO A 858 23.49 -30.64 -37.93
N PRO A 859 23.77 -29.34 -37.67
CA PRO A 859 23.05 -28.22 -38.29
C PRO A 859 23.28 -28.17 -39.81
N ASN A 860 22.36 -27.57 -40.56
CA ASN A 860 22.57 -27.28 -41.98
C ASN A 860 23.75 -26.31 -42.17
N THR A 861 24.64 -26.62 -43.11
CA THR A 861 25.64 -25.66 -43.60
C THR A 861 24.95 -24.55 -44.41
N GLN A 862 25.66 -23.45 -44.66
CA GLN A 862 25.11 -22.39 -45.52
C GLN A 862 24.73 -22.88 -46.92
N ALA A 863 25.49 -23.85 -47.46
CA ALA A 863 25.15 -24.50 -48.73
C ALA A 863 23.86 -25.32 -48.61
N ASP A 864 23.73 -26.14 -47.56
CA ASP A 864 22.53 -26.94 -47.29
C ASP A 864 21.28 -26.06 -47.18
N VAL A 865 21.36 -24.94 -46.46
CA VAL A 865 20.22 -24.02 -46.30
C VAL A 865 19.76 -23.49 -47.66
N ASN A 866 20.70 -23.07 -48.51
CA ASN A 866 20.36 -22.51 -49.82
C ASN A 866 19.79 -23.57 -50.78
N GLU A 867 20.36 -24.78 -50.77
CA GLU A 867 19.90 -25.90 -51.59
C GLU A 867 18.53 -26.42 -51.12
N LYS A 868 18.38 -26.75 -49.83
CA LYS A 868 17.16 -27.35 -49.28
C LYS A 868 15.97 -26.41 -49.33
N ARG A 869 16.19 -25.09 -49.22
CA ARG A 869 15.13 -24.08 -49.40
C ARG A 869 14.57 -24.05 -50.82
N ALA A 870 15.32 -24.51 -51.83
CA ALA A 870 14.85 -24.53 -53.22
C ALA A 870 13.63 -25.44 -53.43
N ASN A 871 13.45 -26.46 -52.58
CA ASN A 871 12.36 -27.43 -52.69
C ASN A 871 10.95 -26.84 -52.58
N LEU A 872 10.72 -25.91 -51.65
CA LEU A 872 9.46 -25.16 -51.58
C LEU A 872 9.52 -23.87 -52.43
N GLY A 873 10.71 -23.50 -52.90
CA GLY A 873 10.95 -22.35 -53.76
C GLY A 873 11.03 -21.01 -53.02
N GLN A 874 11.80 -20.07 -53.56
CA GLN A 874 11.97 -18.74 -52.95
C GLN A 874 10.66 -17.93 -52.88
N ALA A 875 9.74 -18.15 -53.81
CA ALA A 875 8.42 -17.50 -53.79
C ALA A 875 7.57 -17.94 -52.58
N TYR A 876 7.73 -19.17 -52.11
CA TYR A 876 7.10 -19.65 -50.88
C TYR A 876 7.72 -18.96 -49.66
N TRP A 877 9.04 -19.07 -49.50
CA TRP A 877 9.72 -18.54 -48.31
C TRP A 877 9.57 -17.03 -48.14
N LYS A 878 9.53 -16.25 -49.24
CA LYS A 878 9.27 -14.80 -49.17
C LYS A 878 7.97 -14.44 -48.45
N LYS A 879 6.99 -15.35 -48.40
CA LYS A 879 5.68 -15.16 -47.74
C LYS A 879 5.65 -15.67 -46.30
N THR A 880 6.71 -16.29 -45.81
CA THR A 880 6.79 -16.87 -44.45
C THR A 880 7.64 -15.99 -43.52
N ARG A 881 7.60 -16.29 -42.23
CA ARG A 881 8.49 -15.68 -41.22
C ARG A 881 9.98 -15.98 -41.43
N PHE A 882 10.31 -16.92 -42.32
CA PHE A 882 11.67 -17.32 -42.69
C PHE A 882 12.05 -16.81 -44.08
N SER A 883 11.64 -15.58 -44.40
CA SER A 883 11.82 -14.97 -45.72
C SER A 883 13.27 -14.75 -46.13
N LYS A 884 14.17 -14.55 -45.16
CA LYS A 884 15.62 -14.56 -45.35
C LYS A 884 16.20 -15.92 -44.97
N PRO A 885 17.25 -16.41 -45.66
CA PRO A 885 18.03 -17.55 -45.18
C PRO A 885 18.59 -17.25 -43.79
N ILE A 886 18.53 -18.23 -42.91
CA ILE A 886 19.05 -18.18 -41.54
C ILE A 886 20.23 -19.16 -41.50
N TYR A 887 21.28 -18.82 -40.76
CA TYR A 887 22.47 -19.64 -40.63
C TYR A 887 22.82 -19.78 -39.16
N TYR A 888 23.14 -21.01 -38.73
CA TYR A 888 23.29 -21.30 -37.31
C TYR A 888 24.45 -20.51 -36.68
N GLU A 889 25.53 -20.25 -37.43
CA GLU A 889 26.69 -19.50 -36.94
C GLU A 889 26.33 -18.05 -36.58
N TYR A 890 25.45 -17.41 -37.34
CA TYR A 890 25.04 -16.03 -37.07
C TYR A 890 24.09 -15.93 -35.89
N GLU A 891 23.16 -16.87 -35.74
CA GLU A 891 22.26 -16.88 -34.58
C GLU A 891 23.02 -17.23 -33.30
N LEU A 892 24.01 -18.13 -33.38
CA LEU A 892 24.88 -18.48 -32.27
C LEU A 892 25.73 -17.30 -31.80
N GLN A 893 26.30 -16.52 -32.74
CA GLN A 893 27.05 -15.30 -32.43
C GLN A 893 26.18 -14.26 -31.70
N LYS A 894 24.90 -14.11 -32.07
CA LYS A 894 23.98 -13.20 -31.38
C LYS A 894 23.66 -13.65 -29.95
N LEU A 895 23.51 -14.97 -29.72
CA LEU A 895 23.31 -15.50 -28.36
C LEU A 895 24.56 -15.30 -27.50
N LYS A 896 25.75 -15.49 -28.08
CA LYS A 896 27.04 -15.21 -27.44
C LYS A 896 27.20 -13.74 -27.04
N GLU A 897 26.86 -12.80 -27.91
CA GLU A 897 26.89 -11.36 -27.62
C GLU A 897 25.97 -10.96 -26.46
N LYS A 898 24.94 -11.77 -26.21
CA LYS A 898 24.00 -11.61 -25.10
C LYS A 898 24.34 -12.43 -23.86
N ASN A 899 25.48 -13.13 -23.84
CA ASN A 899 25.87 -14.06 -22.77
C ASN A 899 24.84 -15.16 -22.47
N ILE A 900 24.15 -15.66 -23.50
CA ILE A 900 23.18 -16.76 -23.35
C ILE A 900 23.86 -18.08 -23.74
N PRO A 901 24.09 -19.01 -22.79
CA PRO A 901 24.71 -20.29 -23.09
C PRO A 901 23.76 -21.22 -23.85
N VAL A 902 24.34 -22.02 -24.76
CA VAL A 902 23.64 -23.09 -25.48
C VAL A 902 24.22 -24.43 -25.04
N HIS A 903 23.49 -25.17 -24.21
CA HIS A 903 23.88 -26.51 -23.77
C HIS A 903 23.43 -27.52 -24.85
N ALA A 904 24.34 -28.33 -25.39
CA ALA A 904 24.10 -29.16 -26.58
C ALA A 904 24.31 -30.66 -26.31
N PHE A 905 23.21 -31.41 -26.33
CA PHE A 905 23.16 -32.85 -26.08
C PHE A 905 22.87 -33.61 -27.38
N TYR A 906 23.80 -34.46 -27.82
CA TYR A 906 23.71 -35.16 -29.11
C TYR A 906 23.41 -36.64 -28.95
N LEU A 907 22.50 -37.17 -29.77
CA LEU A 907 22.00 -38.55 -29.70
C LEU A 907 22.84 -39.56 -30.49
N ILE A 908 23.57 -39.08 -31.50
CA ILE A 908 24.38 -39.93 -32.37
C ILE A 908 25.77 -39.31 -32.50
N SER A 909 26.80 -40.15 -32.46
CA SER A 909 28.21 -39.72 -32.53
C SER A 909 28.56 -38.87 -33.77
N TYR A 910 27.78 -39.00 -34.85
CA TYR A 910 27.94 -38.19 -36.06
C TYR A 910 27.70 -36.68 -35.82
N ALA A 911 26.80 -36.30 -34.89
CA ALA A 911 26.51 -34.90 -34.57
C ALA A 911 27.51 -34.28 -33.55
N LYS A 912 28.38 -35.11 -32.94
CA LYS A 912 29.28 -34.72 -31.84
C LYS A 912 30.14 -33.49 -32.12
N SER A 913 30.75 -33.42 -33.31
CA SER A 913 31.69 -32.34 -33.63
C SER A 913 31.00 -30.97 -33.68
N ASP A 914 29.83 -30.91 -34.31
CA ASP A 914 29.05 -29.69 -34.47
C ASP A 914 28.39 -29.27 -33.15
N PHE A 915 27.82 -30.20 -32.38
CA PHE A 915 27.21 -29.90 -31.06
C PHE A 915 28.25 -29.39 -30.06
N ARG A 916 29.44 -30.00 -30.05
CA ARG A 916 30.57 -29.52 -29.25
C ARG A 916 30.98 -28.10 -29.63
N LYS A 917 30.95 -27.76 -30.93
CA LYS A 917 31.25 -26.41 -31.40
C LYS A 917 30.20 -25.41 -30.91
N ILE A 918 28.91 -25.73 -31.07
CA ILE A 918 27.78 -24.91 -30.61
C ILE A 918 27.89 -24.56 -29.13
N ALA A 919 28.11 -25.57 -28.29
CA ALA A 919 28.20 -25.38 -26.85
C ALA A 919 29.43 -24.55 -26.45
N LYS A 920 30.61 -24.90 -26.96
CA LYS A 920 31.85 -24.18 -26.63
C LYS A 920 31.83 -22.71 -27.01
N GLU A 921 31.16 -22.36 -28.11
CA GLU A 921 31.15 -20.99 -28.61
C GLU A 921 30.35 -20.04 -27.72
N THR A 922 29.37 -20.56 -26.97
CA THR A 922 28.51 -19.81 -26.05
C THR A 922 28.79 -20.07 -24.58
N GLY A 923 29.78 -20.92 -24.26
CA GLY A 923 30.10 -21.31 -22.88
C GLY A 923 29.16 -22.37 -22.29
N GLY A 924 28.35 -23.04 -23.12
CA GLY A 924 27.45 -24.10 -22.70
C GLY A 924 28.11 -25.47 -22.56
N ARG A 925 27.38 -26.40 -21.94
CA ARG A 925 27.76 -27.81 -21.74
C ARG A 925 27.47 -28.65 -22.98
N TYR A 926 28.23 -29.73 -23.22
CA TYR A 926 27.88 -30.72 -24.23
C TYR A 926 28.14 -32.15 -23.76
N GLU A 927 27.24 -33.07 -24.06
CA GLU A 927 27.38 -34.50 -23.72
C GLU A 927 26.73 -35.42 -24.77
N TYR A 928 27.19 -36.68 -24.83
CA TYR A 928 26.53 -37.74 -25.62
C TYR A 928 25.31 -38.26 -24.88
N LEU A 929 24.25 -38.56 -25.62
CA LEU A 929 23.00 -39.08 -25.10
C LEU A 929 22.70 -40.47 -25.66
N ASP A 930 22.96 -41.50 -24.86
CA ASP A 930 22.53 -42.87 -25.17
C ASP A 930 21.18 -43.17 -24.52
N ILE A 931 20.10 -42.96 -25.27
CA ILE A 931 18.73 -43.23 -24.82
C ILE A 931 18.32 -44.70 -24.87
N HIS A 932 19.21 -45.61 -25.25
CA HIS A 932 18.99 -47.06 -25.18
C HIS A 932 19.60 -47.69 -23.93
N SER A 933 20.43 -46.93 -23.21
CA SER A 933 21.04 -47.30 -21.95
C SER A 933 20.23 -46.69 -20.79
N SER A 934 19.66 -47.53 -19.91
CA SER A 934 18.87 -47.05 -18.78
C SER A 934 19.69 -46.22 -17.78
N SER A 935 21.02 -46.39 -17.73
CA SER A 935 21.92 -45.58 -16.91
C SER A 935 22.23 -44.21 -17.53
N ASP A 936 22.26 -44.12 -18.86
CA ASP A 936 22.62 -42.88 -19.55
C ASP A 936 21.41 -41.93 -19.72
N ALA A 937 20.18 -42.47 -19.79
CA ALA A 937 18.95 -41.69 -19.70
C ALA A 937 18.74 -41.03 -18.32
N GLU A 938 19.16 -41.72 -17.24
CA GLU A 938 19.17 -41.18 -15.87
C GLU A 938 20.22 -40.06 -15.76
N SER A 939 21.41 -40.25 -16.36
CA SER A 939 22.48 -39.24 -16.41
C SER A 939 22.09 -37.97 -17.18
N LEU A 940 21.30 -38.06 -18.27
CA LEU A 940 20.78 -36.87 -18.96
C LEU A 940 19.79 -36.10 -18.10
N THR A 941 18.84 -36.82 -17.48
CA THR A 941 17.87 -36.20 -16.59
C THR A 941 18.61 -35.42 -15.52
N ASP A 942 19.71 -35.97 -15.00
CA ASP A 942 20.58 -35.30 -14.04
C ASP A 942 21.26 -34.06 -14.64
N PHE A 943 21.97 -34.18 -15.77
CA PHE A 943 22.68 -33.04 -16.35
C PHE A 943 21.76 -31.89 -16.76
N VAL A 944 20.61 -32.18 -17.37
CA VAL A 944 19.67 -31.15 -17.81
C VAL A 944 18.96 -30.52 -16.60
N THR A 945 18.61 -31.31 -15.59
CA THR A 945 18.01 -30.79 -14.35
C THR A 945 19.01 -29.91 -13.60
N GLU A 946 20.29 -30.28 -13.53
CA GLU A 946 21.34 -29.45 -12.93
C GLU A 946 21.45 -28.09 -13.62
N GLU A 947 21.45 -28.02 -14.95
CA GLU A 947 21.51 -26.72 -15.67
C GLU A 947 20.24 -25.89 -15.47
N ILE A 948 19.06 -26.52 -15.39
CA ILE A 948 17.82 -25.83 -15.04
C ILE A 948 17.95 -25.21 -13.64
N LEU A 949 18.43 -25.98 -12.66
CA LEU A 949 18.59 -25.53 -11.28
C LEU A 949 19.63 -24.42 -11.15
N ARG A 950 20.79 -24.52 -11.83
CA ARG A 950 21.81 -23.46 -11.84
C ARG A 950 21.26 -22.12 -12.32
N SER A 951 20.40 -22.17 -13.34
CA SER A 951 19.79 -20.97 -13.87
C SER A 951 18.57 -20.48 -13.09
N ALA A 952 17.86 -21.37 -12.38
CA ALA A 952 16.62 -21.06 -11.69
C ALA A 952 16.83 -20.66 -10.21
N ALA A 953 17.85 -21.20 -9.55
CA ALA A 953 18.09 -20.99 -8.12
C ALA A 953 18.95 -19.74 -7.82
N GLY A 954 19.46 -19.04 -8.84
CA GLY A 954 20.25 -17.82 -8.67
C GLY A 954 21.45 -18.05 -7.74
N ASP A 955 21.58 -17.25 -6.68
CA ASP A 955 22.66 -17.36 -5.70
C ASP A 955 22.66 -18.69 -4.89
N GLN A 956 21.57 -19.48 -4.95
CA GLN A 956 21.47 -20.80 -4.32
C GLN A 956 21.77 -21.96 -5.28
N GLU A 957 22.41 -21.68 -6.42
CA GLU A 957 22.66 -22.69 -7.46
C GLU A 957 23.40 -23.94 -6.97
N ASP A 958 24.43 -23.77 -6.15
CA ASP A 958 25.25 -24.88 -5.66
C ASP A 958 24.48 -25.73 -4.64
N ASP A 959 23.72 -25.09 -3.74
CA ASP A 959 22.87 -25.78 -2.76
C ASP A 959 21.74 -26.57 -3.43
N ALA A 960 21.11 -25.99 -4.46
CA ALA A 960 20.06 -26.65 -5.23
C ALA A 960 20.59 -27.86 -6.01
N VAL A 961 21.76 -27.72 -6.64
CA VAL A 961 22.41 -28.83 -7.36
C VAL A 961 22.89 -29.92 -6.39
N GLU A 962 23.41 -29.56 -5.22
CA GLU A 962 23.83 -30.53 -4.21
C GLU A 962 22.63 -31.29 -3.62
N LEU A 963 21.52 -30.59 -3.34
CA LEU A 963 20.28 -31.23 -2.91
C LEU A 963 19.75 -32.18 -3.98
N TYR A 964 19.74 -31.76 -5.26
CA TYR A 964 19.36 -32.61 -6.39
C TYR A 964 20.21 -33.90 -6.43
N ARG A 965 21.54 -33.76 -6.38
CA ARG A 965 22.46 -34.89 -6.38
C ARG A 965 22.25 -35.82 -5.19
N SER A 966 21.97 -35.27 -4.00
CA SER A 966 21.72 -36.07 -2.80
C SER A 966 20.44 -36.91 -2.89
N LYS A 967 19.42 -36.37 -3.57
CA LYS A 967 18.06 -36.93 -3.60
C LYS A 967 17.82 -37.85 -4.80
N TYR A 968 18.39 -37.52 -5.96
CA TYR A 968 18.11 -38.23 -7.22
C TYR A 968 19.32 -38.91 -7.85
N SER A 969 20.54 -38.41 -7.65
CA SER A 969 21.73 -39.05 -8.21
C SER A 969 22.20 -40.17 -7.29
N LYS A 970 22.22 -41.41 -7.78
CA LYS A 970 22.87 -42.52 -7.08
C LYS A 970 24.37 -42.19 -6.94
N LYS A 971 24.94 -42.32 -5.74
CA LYS A 971 26.39 -42.22 -5.51
C LYS A 971 27.12 -43.21 -6.41
N THR A 972 27.58 -42.77 -7.57
CA THR A 972 28.60 -43.46 -8.35
C THR A 972 29.93 -43.25 -7.62
N TYR A 973 30.22 -44.12 -6.65
CA TYR A 973 31.60 -44.30 -6.22
C TYR A 973 32.36 -44.90 -7.40
N THR A 974 33.36 -44.19 -7.92
CA THR A 974 34.44 -44.80 -8.69
C THR A 974 35.77 -44.27 -8.17
N PHE A 975 36.60 -45.21 -7.70
CA PHE A 975 38.05 -45.10 -7.57
C PHE A 975 38.71 -44.86 -8.93
#